data_AF-A0A8H4U2M1-F1
#
_entry.id   AF-A0A8H4U2M1-F1
#
_cell.length_a   1.000
_cell.length_b   1.000
_cell.length_c   1.000
_cell.angle_alpha   90.00
_cell.angle_beta   90.00
_cell.angle_gamma   90.00
#
_symmetry.space_group_name_H-M   'P 1'
#
loop_
_entity.id
_entity.type
_entity.pdbx_description
1 polymer ?
#
loop_
_entity_poly.entity_id
_entity_poly.type
_entity_poly.pdbx_seq_one_letter_code
_entity_poly.pdbx_strand_id
1 'polypeptide(L)'
;MNDAPYHANQDPRMAPSATVPSPTVSLDSLPSKSNEVFQYSSFFSRNDGHPLPTLPKVLAASAVQNSSEDHEKANPPPVFFESLGLAVKFGRDETDRVSEGQCFWALGRLLPEVPVPEIYGWSTEDGYVLLYMEMVKGATVEKRWPSMTEDEKTSFWGTLESVVSNLRTLSQDPDDRFLGRIDRGPYYDISITNSNRPPAGPFASVKGFHDWLSIMIRQGIEEHWPGMKPEDIPDPYRGMLPNDAQVFFTHADLHPSNIIVSSESPSTIVALIDWEQSGWYPDYWEFYQEMMKTFERVDQSAMKELKIMSNMAAQAVHVAPLQPIASSFLFENRPSYSLLFYFKMANNISSSFLAIEGCHVFVTGGSGGVGVAVIKEFLANGCKVTSFDKSALDVGALAISDEQANRLHQASGDLRDESSIAEGFQTAVDKFGPPHILIANAGITDESSHPPIWEIDVEKWDNVNTVNVQGTFLTIKHFLITIQNSQKLSNQELDNVSIVVTGSETGVFGQEGHVEYACGKAGLQYGLVKSVKNEIVRLNSRARINAVAPGWINTPLIGDRLDDPKERWAEAEATVAIRKVAEPSDVARCMAFLASHRVAGHITGQCISVDGGQEGRLLWREARSPTQTLEPKPSMPPQIILASKSGKPRRLRICLSVDFDAVSGLLGTGHSPDNNLADYSSGIFGGNVGIGRLLKVFQKHDISKDTTWFIPGHSMETFPTQTRAIVDSGAEIGLHGYCHESAYSMTEEQERDVLLKSMELAEKLCNGKKAVGYRAPLYEIKESTVNLLQEHGFLYDSSLNSHDCLPYFLPKPFEGIRPTVPDYEKPASTWMKPLIIPDQPEVGSRAANDSLVEIPASWYTEDATPMCFYSHLPNTQGYVSVKVMEKMWLDRFEWIWENESWLSEGPSAGFGSVFPLILHPECAGRSHIIGMIDKFVSKLKAKMDQAPIGEITFETMEYIARGWKGRTNSE
;
A
#
# COMPACT_ATOMS: atom_id res chain seq x y z
N MET A 1 25.27 -15.84 -40.29
CA MET A 1 26.67 -16.27 -40.13
C MET A 1 27.25 -15.44 -39.00
N ASN A 2 27.48 -15.92 -37.78
CA ASN A 2 27.67 -17.29 -37.29
C ASN A 2 27.11 -17.46 -35.86
N ASP A 3 26.80 -18.71 -35.54
CA ASP A 3 26.20 -19.26 -34.32
C ASP A 3 27.16 -19.36 -33.11
N ALA A 4 26.58 -19.17 -31.90
CA ALA A 4 26.75 -19.88 -30.60
C ALA A 4 28.16 -20.17 -29.98
N PRO A 5 28.26 -20.63 -28.71
CA PRO A 5 27.61 -20.24 -27.44
C PRO A 5 28.62 -19.95 -26.29
N TYR A 6 28.13 -19.38 -25.17
CA TYR A 6 28.90 -19.13 -23.94
C TYR A 6 29.20 -20.44 -23.18
N HIS A 7 30.48 -20.73 -22.95
CA HIS A 7 30.96 -21.76 -22.01
C HIS A 7 31.40 -21.09 -20.68
N ALA A 8 30.91 -21.63 -19.57
CA ALA A 8 31.42 -21.35 -18.24
C ALA A 8 32.78 -22.05 -18.03
N ASN A 9 33.80 -21.30 -17.60
CA ASN A 9 35.06 -21.83 -17.09
C ASN A 9 35.24 -21.35 -15.64
N GLN A 10 35.38 -22.31 -14.73
CA GLN A 10 35.78 -22.16 -13.34
C GLN A 10 37.28 -21.78 -13.26
N ASP A 11 37.67 -20.84 -12.40
CA ASP A 11 39.06 -20.73 -11.88
C ASP A 11 39.03 -20.98 -10.35
N PRO A 12 39.75 -22.00 -9.85
CA PRO A 12 39.81 -22.38 -8.45
C PRO A 12 40.91 -21.60 -7.73
N ARG A 13 40.57 -20.87 -6.66
CA ARG A 13 41.50 -20.46 -5.57
C ARG A 13 40.76 -19.66 -4.50
N MET A 14 40.12 -20.34 -3.55
CA MET A 14 40.04 -19.90 -2.16
C MET A 14 39.76 -21.13 -1.29
N ALA A 15 40.82 -21.63 -0.63
CA ALA A 15 40.64 -22.51 0.51
C ALA A 15 40.22 -21.64 1.72
N PRO A 16 39.14 -22.00 2.45
CA PRO A 16 38.69 -21.23 3.60
C PRO A 16 39.55 -21.50 4.83
N SER A 17 39.90 -20.45 5.59
CA SER A 17 40.38 -20.59 6.96
C SER A 17 39.22 -21.08 7.83
N ALA A 18 39.45 -22.17 8.55
CA ALA A 18 38.47 -22.97 9.29
C ALA A 18 37.52 -22.16 10.19
N THR A 19 36.32 -21.89 9.68
CA THR A 19 35.11 -21.84 10.47
C THR A 19 34.81 -23.26 10.94
N VAL A 20 34.38 -23.44 12.19
CA VAL A 20 33.86 -24.73 12.64
C VAL A 20 32.70 -25.08 11.70
N PRO A 21 32.77 -26.19 10.94
CA PRO A 21 31.73 -26.52 9.98
C PRO A 21 30.42 -26.76 10.72
N SER A 22 29.32 -26.16 10.23
CA SER A 22 27.99 -26.44 10.75
C SER A 22 27.73 -27.96 10.74
N PRO A 23 27.12 -28.52 11.79
CA PRO A 23 26.79 -29.93 11.84
C PRO A 23 25.91 -30.28 10.64
N THR A 24 26.45 -31.09 9.73
CA THR A 24 25.84 -31.36 8.42
C THR A 24 25.39 -32.81 8.35
N VAL A 25 24.14 -33.04 7.93
CA VAL A 25 23.61 -34.37 7.60
C VAL A 25 23.99 -34.72 6.17
N SER A 26 24.71 -35.83 6.00
CA SER A 26 24.97 -36.47 4.70
C SER A 26 24.18 -37.77 4.62
N LEU A 27 23.45 -37.99 3.52
CA LEU A 27 22.63 -39.19 3.34
C LEU A 27 23.47 -40.48 3.39
N ASP A 28 24.71 -40.44 2.90
CA ASP A 28 25.65 -41.58 2.95
C ASP A 28 26.06 -41.94 4.39
N SER A 29 25.90 -41.02 5.33
CA SER A 29 26.25 -41.24 6.74
C SER A 29 25.12 -41.84 7.57
N LEU A 30 23.87 -41.80 7.07
CA LEU A 30 22.71 -42.33 7.79
C LEU A 30 22.70 -43.87 7.75
N PRO A 31 22.43 -44.56 8.88
CA PRO A 31 22.29 -46.01 8.87
C PRO A 31 21.10 -46.43 8.01
N SER A 32 21.31 -47.36 7.08
CA SER A 32 20.33 -47.66 6.00
C SER A 32 19.86 -49.10 5.94
N LYS A 33 20.31 -50.00 6.83
CA LYS A 33 19.80 -51.38 6.86
C LYS A 33 18.42 -51.42 7.51
N SER A 34 17.57 -52.33 7.04
CA SER A 34 16.26 -52.62 7.66
C SER A 34 16.35 -53.16 9.09
N ASN A 35 17.54 -53.64 9.50
CA ASN A 35 17.87 -54.03 10.86
C ASN A 35 19.20 -53.39 11.26
N GLU A 36 19.17 -52.45 12.19
CA GLU A 36 20.37 -51.84 12.77
C GLU A 36 20.35 -51.96 14.28
N VAL A 37 21.47 -52.37 14.87
CA VAL A 37 21.64 -52.45 16.33
C VAL A 37 22.91 -51.71 16.70
N PHE A 38 22.76 -50.68 17.53
CA PHE A 38 23.85 -49.83 17.97
C PHE A 38 24.49 -50.43 19.23
N GLN A 39 25.42 -51.37 19.03
CA GLN A 39 26.14 -52.07 20.12
C GLN A 39 26.91 -51.14 21.06
N TYR A 40 27.25 -49.93 20.60
CA TYR A 40 27.91 -48.91 21.41
C TYR A 40 26.94 -48.13 22.32
N SER A 41 25.63 -48.33 22.19
CA SER A 41 24.62 -47.59 22.95
C SER A 41 24.65 -47.88 24.45
N SER A 42 24.13 -46.96 25.26
CA SER A 42 24.08 -47.15 26.71
C SER A 42 23.22 -48.34 27.14
N PHE A 43 22.34 -48.87 26.27
CA PHE A 43 21.48 -50.00 26.59
C PHE A 43 22.30 -51.25 26.94
N PHE A 44 23.27 -51.61 26.10
CA PHE A 44 24.04 -52.85 26.27
C PHE A 44 25.03 -52.77 27.43
N SER A 45 25.53 -51.58 27.75
CA SER A 45 26.38 -51.37 28.91
C SER A 45 25.60 -51.33 30.22
N ARG A 46 24.37 -50.78 30.24
CA ARG A 46 23.50 -50.75 31.43
C ARG A 46 22.84 -52.10 31.77
N ASN A 47 22.63 -52.95 30.77
CA ASN A 47 21.88 -54.21 30.90
C ASN A 47 22.73 -55.46 30.65
N ASP A 48 24.05 -55.42 30.88
CA ASP A 48 24.97 -56.57 30.73
C ASP A 48 24.84 -57.34 29.39
N GLY A 49 24.63 -56.62 28.29
CA GLY A 49 24.46 -57.22 26.96
C GLY A 49 23.12 -57.94 26.73
N HIS A 50 22.11 -57.71 27.57
CA HIS A 50 20.76 -58.26 27.38
C HIS A 50 20.24 -57.97 25.96
N PRO A 51 19.63 -58.95 25.25
CA PRO A 51 19.13 -58.72 23.89
C PRO A 51 17.91 -57.79 23.89
N LEU A 52 17.74 -57.04 22.79
CA LEU A 52 16.53 -56.26 22.56
C LEU A 52 15.29 -57.17 22.42
N PRO A 53 14.08 -56.76 22.87
CA PRO A 53 12.87 -57.57 22.78
C PRO A 53 12.45 -57.85 21.32
N THR A 54 12.05 -59.09 21.05
CA THR A 54 11.47 -59.51 19.76
C THR A 54 10.00 -59.08 19.64
N LEU A 55 9.45 -59.09 18.42
CA LEU A 55 8.06 -58.72 18.17
C LEU A 55 7.04 -59.46 19.05
N PRO A 56 7.12 -60.80 19.27
CA PRO A 56 6.20 -61.49 20.17
C PRO A 56 6.21 -60.95 21.60
N LYS A 57 7.39 -60.54 22.11
CA LYS A 57 7.51 -59.94 23.45
C LYS A 57 6.91 -58.54 23.49
N VAL A 58 7.12 -57.75 22.43
CA VAL A 58 6.54 -56.40 22.32
C VAL A 58 5.02 -56.46 22.19
N LEU A 59 4.48 -57.36 21.37
CA LEU A 59 3.04 -57.58 21.26
C LEU A 59 2.41 -58.05 22.58
N ALA A 60 3.06 -58.97 23.28
CA ALA A 60 2.59 -59.43 24.59
C ALA A 60 2.59 -58.29 25.64
N ALA A 61 3.63 -57.46 25.65
CA ALA A 61 3.69 -56.31 26.55
C ALA A 61 2.70 -55.20 26.15
N SER A 62 2.48 -54.97 24.85
CA SER A 62 1.44 -54.06 24.35
C SER A 62 0.05 -54.50 24.77
N ALA A 63 -0.26 -55.80 24.72
CA ALA A 63 -1.55 -56.36 25.18
C ALA A 63 -1.83 -56.15 26.68
N VAL A 64 -0.80 -55.87 27.48
CA VAL A 64 -0.92 -55.56 28.90
C VAL A 64 -1.01 -54.05 29.15
N GLN A 65 -0.27 -53.25 28.38
CA GLN A 65 -0.11 -51.81 28.61
C GLN A 65 -1.14 -50.94 27.87
N ASN A 66 -1.62 -51.38 26.71
CA ASN A 66 -2.49 -50.60 25.83
C ASN A 66 -3.93 -51.15 25.85
N SER A 67 -4.89 -50.32 25.42
CA SER A 67 -6.30 -50.71 25.38
C SER A 67 -6.59 -51.66 24.21
N SER A 68 -7.70 -52.41 24.28
CA SER A 68 -8.10 -53.30 23.18
C SER A 68 -8.35 -52.58 21.86
N GLU A 69 -8.78 -51.31 21.90
CA GLU A 69 -9.00 -50.46 20.72
C GLU A 69 -7.68 -50.02 20.06
N ASP A 70 -6.57 -49.97 20.82
CA ASP A 70 -5.27 -49.57 20.30
C ASP A 70 -4.58 -50.67 19.48
N HIS A 71 -4.99 -51.93 19.63
CA HIS A 71 -4.41 -53.07 18.90
C HIS A 71 -4.74 -53.07 17.40
N GLU A 72 -5.84 -52.43 17.01
CA GLU A 72 -6.26 -52.36 15.60
C GLU A 72 -5.63 -51.17 14.85
N LYS A 73 -4.91 -50.28 15.54
CA LYS A 73 -4.25 -49.13 14.93
C LYS A 73 -3.03 -49.58 14.13
N ALA A 74 -2.81 -48.96 12.96
CA ALA A 74 -1.62 -49.18 12.14
C ALA A 74 -0.31 -48.84 12.89
N ASN A 75 -0.39 -47.90 13.83
CA ASN A 75 0.68 -47.45 14.72
C ASN A 75 0.17 -47.48 16.18
N PRO A 76 0.38 -48.57 16.92
CA PRO A 76 0.00 -48.67 18.33
C PRO A 76 0.86 -47.76 19.25
N PRO A 77 0.37 -47.43 20.47
CA PRO A 77 1.16 -46.69 21.45
C PRO A 77 2.48 -47.42 21.82
N PRO A 78 3.55 -46.68 22.14
CA PRO A 78 4.82 -47.27 22.57
C PRO A 78 4.68 -48.18 23.79
N VAL A 79 5.54 -49.19 23.88
CA VAL A 79 5.59 -50.15 24.99
C VAL A 79 6.83 -49.90 25.83
N PHE A 80 6.68 -49.91 27.15
CA PHE A 80 7.75 -49.62 28.08
C PHE A 80 8.22 -50.88 28.82
N PHE A 81 9.53 -51.13 28.81
CA PHE A 81 10.20 -52.15 29.60
C PHE A 81 10.99 -51.46 30.70
N GLU A 82 10.31 -51.07 31.78
CA GLU A 82 10.90 -50.24 32.86
C GLU A 82 12.19 -50.85 33.44
N SER A 83 12.22 -52.17 33.63
CA SER A 83 13.38 -52.89 34.16
C SER A 83 14.62 -52.82 33.25
N LEU A 84 14.42 -52.49 31.98
CA LEU A 84 15.47 -52.36 30.97
C LEU A 84 15.76 -50.88 30.61
N GLY A 85 14.98 -49.94 31.14
CA GLY A 85 15.04 -48.53 30.74
C GLY A 85 14.74 -48.30 29.26
N LEU A 86 13.88 -49.14 28.66
CA LEU A 86 13.66 -49.23 27.22
C LEU A 86 12.22 -48.86 26.85
N ALA A 87 12.07 -48.00 25.85
CA ALA A 87 10.81 -47.76 25.15
C ALA A 87 10.88 -48.35 23.73
N VAL A 88 9.81 -48.99 23.28
CA VAL A 88 9.71 -49.56 21.93
C VAL A 88 8.50 -48.96 21.22
N LYS A 89 8.76 -48.16 20.19
CA LYS A 89 7.73 -47.67 19.25
C LYS A 89 7.66 -48.70 18.11
N PHE A 90 6.47 -49.16 17.73
CA PHE A 90 6.33 -50.17 16.69
C PHE A 90 5.11 -49.91 15.80
N GLY A 91 5.17 -50.35 14.54
CA GLY A 91 4.10 -50.11 13.58
C GLY A 91 4.38 -50.78 12.24
N ARG A 92 3.44 -50.70 11.29
CA ARG A 92 3.55 -51.37 9.98
C ARG A 92 4.14 -50.50 8.87
N ASP A 93 4.35 -49.21 9.10
CA ASP A 93 5.01 -48.32 8.15
C ASP A 93 6.53 -48.38 8.32
N GLU A 94 7.21 -49.09 7.41
CA GLU A 94 8.67 -49.23 7.46
C GLU A 94 9.38 -47.92 7.18
N THR A 95 8.87 -47.13 6.25
CA THR A 95 9.52 -45.90 5.78
C THR A 95 9.52 -44.81 6.84
N ASP A 96 8.43 -44.62 7.56
CA ASP A 96 8.34 -43.56 8.58
C ASP A 96 9.18 -43.90 9.82
N ARG A 97 9.12 -45.15 10.27
CA ARG A 97 9.82 -45.61 11.48
C ARG A 97 11.33 -45.61 11.35
N VAL A 98 11.85 -46.01 10.18
CA VAL A 98 13.30 -45.98 9.92
C VAL A 98 13.79 -44.54 9.82
N SER A 99 13.05 -43.66 9.14
CA SER A 99 13.38 -42.23 9.06
C SER A 99 13.40 -41.56 10.45
N GLU A 100 12.42 -41.89 11.30
CA GLU A 100 12.39 -41.43 12.70
C GLU A 100 13.64 -41.91 13.49
N GLY A 101 14.04 -43.18 13.32
CA GLY A 101 15.26 -43.71 13.93
C GLY A 101 16.55 -43.05 13.43
N GLN A 102 16.62 -42.74 12.14
CA GLN A 102 17.73 -41.98 11.53
C GLN A 102 17.80 -40.55 12.07
N CYS A 103 16.65 -39.92 12.32
CA CYS A 103 16.57 -38.61 12.94
C CYS A 103 17.17 -38.63 14.36
N PHE A 104 16.71 -39.54 15.23
CA PHE A 104 17.27 -39.69 16.57
C PHE A 104 18.78 -39.95 16.54
N TRP A 105 19.23 -40.82 15.63
CA TRP A 105 20.65 -41.13 15.47
C TRP A 105 21.48 -39.91 15.04
N ALA A 106 20.97 -39.13 14.09
CA ALA A 106 21.66 -37.95 13.56
C ALA A 106 21.73 -36.85 14.60
N LEU A 107 20.60 -36.50 15.24
CA LEU A 107 20.52 -35.44 16.24
C LEU A 107 21.38 -35.77 17.47
N GLY A 108 21.29 -36.98 18.02
CA GLY A 108 22.08 -37.37 19.18
C GLY A 108 23.60 -37.35 18.95
N ARG A 109 24.05 -37.34 17.69
CA ARG A 109 25.48 -37.29 17.33
C ARG A 109 25.95 -35.91 16.89
N LEU A 110 25.15 -35.23 16.08
CA LEU A 110 25.51 -33.98 15.43
C LEU A 110 25.10 -32.76 16.27
N LEU A 111 24.07 -32.89 17.10
CA LEU A 111 23.49 -31.84 17.92
C LEU A 111 23.15 -32.33 19.34
N PRO A 112 24.16 -32.63 20.17
CA PRO A 112 23.93 -33.11 21.54
C PRO A 112 23.18 -32.11 22.44
N GLU A 113 23.15 -30.83 22.04
CA GLU A 113 22.39 -29.77 22.72
C GLU A 113 20.88 -29.83 22.45
N VAL A 114 20.44 -30.61 21.45
CA VAL A 114 19.01 -30.90 21.21
C VAL A 114 18.68 -32.18 21.95
N PRO A 115 17.93 -32.11 23.07
CA PRO A 115 17.70 -33.27 23.92
C PRO A 115 16.75 -34.24 23.20
N VAL A 116 17.28 -35.39 22.80
CA VAL A 116 16.50 -36.48 22.20
C VAL A 116 16.81 -37.80 22.91
N PRO A 117 15.86 -38.75 23.00
CA PRO A 117 16.15 -40.09 23.49
C PRO A 117 17.28 -40.76 22.70
N GLU A 118 18.20 -41.44 23.41
CA GLU A 118 19.20 -42.25 22.74
C GLU A 118 18.51 -43.40 21.98
N ILE A 119 18.86 -43.56 20.70
CA ILE A 119 18.38 -44.67 19.88
C ILE A 119 19.32 -45.89 20.03
N TYR A 120 18.74 -47.07 20.26
CA TYR A 120 19.47 -48.34 20.41
C TYR A 120 19.49 -49.17 19.14
N GLY A 121 18.56 -48.89 18.22
CA GLY A 121 18.47 -49.54 16.93
C GLY A 121 17.03 -49.64 16.44
N TRP A 122 16.85 -50.36 15.34
CA TRP A 122 15.56 -50.76 14.83
C TRP A 122 15.63 -52.13 14.16
N SER A 123 14.49 -52.80 14.07
CA SER A 123 14.38 -54.07 13.35
C SER A 123 13.02 -54.23 12.68
N THR A 124 12.99 -55.03 11.62
CA THR A 124 11.78 -55.36 10.88
C THR A 124 11.46 -56.85 11.05
N GLU A 125 10.33 -57.16 11.69
CA GLU A 125 9.85 -58.52 11.96
C GLU A 125 8.37 -58.63 11.53
N ASP A 126 8.01 -59.64 10.73
CA ASP A 126 6.61 -59.92 10.29
C ASP A 126 5.82 -58.70 9.78
N GLY A 127 6.50 -57.77 9.09
CA GLY A 127 5.91 -56.54 8.55
C GLY A 127 5.69 -55.42 9.59
N TYR A 128 6.23 -55.59 10.81
CA TYR A 128 6.35 -54.53 11.81
C TYR A 128 7.78 -54.01 11.85
N VAL A 129 7.93 -52.69 11.96
CA VAL A 129 9.19 -52.06 12.36
C VAL A 129 9.14 -51.73 13.84
N LEU A 130 10.17 -52.14 14.55
CA LEU A 130 10.38 -51.91 15.98
C LEU A 130 11.53 -50.92 16.13
N LEU A 131 11.25 -49.75 16.71
CA LEU A 131 12.20 -48.70 17.02
C LEU A 131 12.52 -48.73 18.52
N TYR A 132 13.78 -49.03 18.86
CA TYR A 132 14.24 -49.20 20.24
C TYR A 132 14.94 -47.94 20.72
N MET A 133 14.40 -47.29 21.75
CA MET A 133 14.92 -46.01 22.25
C MET A 133 14.93 -45.94 23.77
N GLU A 134 15.67 -44.98 24.31
CA GLU A 134 15.71 -44.71 25.74
C GLU A 134 14.31 -44.40 26.31
N MET A 135 13.98 -45.03 27.42
CA MET A 135 12.82 -44.63 28.23
C MET A 135 13.18 -43.41 29.07
N VAL A 136 12.89 -42.23 28.53
CA VAL A 136 13.11 -40.96 29.23
C VAL A 136 12.12 -40.80 30.38
N LYS A 137 12.64 -40.54 31.59
CA LYS A 137 11.82 -40.29 32.78
C LYS A 137 11.43 -38.82 32.86
N GLY A 138 10.14 -38.55 33.03
CA GLY A 138 9.62 -37.20 33.21
C GLY A 138 8.12 -37.14 32.96
N ALA A 139 7.57 -35.93 33.00
CA ALA A 139 6.19 -35.68 32.60
C ALA A 139 6.19 -34.86 31.29
N THR A 140 5.17 -35.04 30.46
CA THR A 140 4.98 -34.17 29.30
C THR A 140 4.66 -32.75 29.77
N VAL A 141 5.03 -31.75 28.98
CA VAL A 141 4.66 -30.35 29.26
C VAL A 141 3.15 -30.24 29.37
N GLU A 142 2.38 -30.90 28.51
CA GLU A 142 0.91 -30.93 28.58
C GLU A 142 0.38 -31.30 29.98
N LYS A 143 1.00 -32.29 30.64
CA LYS A 143 0.59 -32.72 31.99
C LYS A 143 1.11 -31.82 33.09
N ARG A 144 2.33 -31.26 32.93
CA ARG A 144 2.99 -30.45 33.97
C ARG A 144 2.53 -28.98 33.94
N TRP A 145 2.18 -28.46 32.76
CA TRP A 145 1.85 -27.06 32.50
C TRP A 145 0.84 -26.42 33.48
N PRO A 146 -0.29 -27.08 33.84
CA PRO A 146 -1.27 -26.50 34.77
C PRO A 146 -0.72 -26.24 36.18
N SER A 147 0.39 -26.89 36.53
CA SER A 147 1.03 -26.81 37.85
C SER A 147 2.33 -25.99 37.84
N MET A 148 2.76 -25.46 36.70
CA MET A 148 3.98 -24.64 36.60
C MET A 148 3.73 -23.21 37.09
N THR A 149 4.70 -22.64 37.81
CA THR A 149 4.69 -21.20 38.13
C THR A 149 5.00 -20.36 36.89
N GLU A 150 4.71 -19.05 36.93
CA GLU A 150 5.01 -18.16 35.80
C GLU A 150 6.53 -18.04 35.53
N ASP A 151 7.36 -18.10 36.58
CA ASP A 151 8.83 -18.12 36.43
C ASP A 151 9.31 -19.43 35.78
N GLU A 152 8.72 -20.57 36.15
CA GLU A 152 9.02 -21.87 35.53
C GLU A 152 8.63 -21.88 34.04
N LYS A 153 7.47 -21.31 33.70
CA LYS A 153 7.05 -21.15 32.30
C LYS A 153 8.03 -20.27 31.53
N THR A 154 8.46 -19.16 32.11
CA THR A 154 9.43 -18.24 31.49
C THR A 154 10.78 -18.91 31.25
N SER A 155 11.29 -19.65 32.24
CA SER A 155 12.54 -20.40 32.10
C SER A 155 12.45 -21.53 31.07
N PHE A 156 11.30 -22.21 31.01
CA PHE A 156 11.03 -23.22 30.00
C PHE A 156 11.13 -22.63 28.58
N TRP A 157 10.63 -21.40 28.36
CA TRP A 157 10.72 -20.73 27.05
C TRP A 157 12.13 -20.45 26.60
N GLY A 158 12.95 -19.82 27.46
CA GLY A 158 14.34 -19.56 27.11
C GLY A 158 15.11 -20.85 26.79
N THR A 159 14.74 -21.96 27.45
CA THR A 159 15.33 -23.27 27.16
C THR A 159 14.84 -23.82 25.83
N LEU A 160 13.53 -23.79 25.54
CA LEU A 160 12.99 -24.29 24.28
C LEU A 160 13.48 -23.48 23.08
N GLU A 161 13.55 -22.16 23.20
CA GLU A 161 14.09 -21.25 22.18
C GLU A 161 15.54 -21.59 21.85
N SER A 162 16.36 -21.86 22.87
CA SER A 162 17.74 -22.33 22.69
C SER A 162 17.78 -23.69 21.96
N VAL A 163 16.93 -24.65 22.35
CA VAL A 163 16.85 -25.97 21.70
C VAL A 163 16.45 -25.84 20.22
N VAL A 164 15.42 -25.05 19.90
CA VAL A 164 14.98 -24.82 18.52
C VAL A 164 16.05 -24.07 17.72
N SER A 165 16.73 -23.10 18.33
CA SER A 165 17.83 -22.38 17.70
C SER A 165 19.00 -23.31 17.37
N ASN A 166 19.36 -24.21 18.30
CA ASN A 166 20.38 -25.22 18.06
C ASN A 166 19.96 -26.22 16.97
N LEU A 167 18.69 -26.65 16.94
CA LEU A 167 18.16 -27.50 15.87
C LEU A 167 18.34 -26.87 14.49
N ARG A 168 18.10 -25.56 14.37
CA ARG A 168 18.25 -24.80 13.12
C ARG A 168 19.70 -24.66 12.64
N THR A 169 20.68 -25.01 13.46
CA THR A 169 22.08 -25.03 13.03
C THR A 169 22.43 -26.28 12.20
N LEU A 170 21.57 -27.30 12.22
CA LEU A 170 21.73 -28.48 11.37
C LEU A 170 21.60 -28.07 9.90
N SER A 171 22.58 -28.46 9.08
CA SER A 171 22.58 -28.19 7.64
C SER A 171 22.50 -29.46 6.80
N GLN A 172 21.93 -29.34 5.60
CA GLN A 172 22.07 -30.35 4.55
C GLN A 172 23.44 -30.22 3.88
N ASP A 173 23.84 -31.27 3.15
CA ASP A 173 24.92 -31.15 2.18
C ASP A 173 24.62 -29.97 1.22
N PRO A 174 25.53 -28.99 1.08
CA PRO A 174 25.34 -27.86 0.18
C PRO A 174 24.99 -28.26 -1.27
N ASP A 175 25.47 -29.43 -1.72
CA ASP A 175 25.26 -29.95 -3.07
C ASP A 175 23.96 -30.79 -3.21
N ASP A 176 23.28 -31.13 -2.10
CA ASP A 176 22.06 -31.93 -2.10
C ASP A 176 20.95 -31.30 -1.23
N ARG A 177 20.52 -30.09 -1.60
CA ARG A 177 19.43 -29.38 -0.92
C ARG A 177 18.06 -29.83 -1.41
N PHE A 178 17.18 -30.19 -0.48
CA PHE A 178 15.79 -30.53 -0.77
C PHE A 178 14.86 -30.16 0.41
N LEU A 179 13.55 -30.27 0.18
CA LEU A 179 12.53 -30.26 1.22
C LEU A 179 11.88 -31.64 1.32
N GLY A 180 11.83 -32.20 2.52
CA GLY A 180 11.40 -33.58 2.76
C GLY A 180 12.01 -34.12 4.05
N ARG A 181 11.81 -35.40 4.32
CA ARG A 181 12.36 -36.07 5.52
C ARG A 181 13.89 -36.12 5.51
N ILE A 182 14.49 -36.42 6.66
CA ILE A 182 15.96 -36.46 6.81
C ILE A 182 16.67 -37.39 5.81
N ASP A 183 15.96 -38.42 5.33
CA ASP A 183 16.42 -39.44 4.40
C ASP A 183 16.14 -39.12 2.92
N ARG A 184 15.73 -37.88 2.61
CA ARG A 184 15.23 -37.47 1.28
C ARG A 184 13.91 -38.13 0.89
N GLY A 185 13.21 -38.72 1.84
CA GLY A 185 11.84 -39.19 1.65
C GLY A 185 10.86 -38.03 1.42
N PRO A 186 9.65 -38.35 0.94
CA PRO A 186 8.58 -37.37 0.80
C PRO A 186 8.26 -36.73 2.16
N TYR A 187 7.78 -35.50 2.13
CA TYR A 187 7.14 -34.86 3.28
C TYR A 187 6.09 -35.80 3.87
N TYR A 188 6.05 -35.87 5.19
CA TYR A 188 5.09 -36.68 5.92
C TYR A 188 4.42 -35.85 7.00
N ASP A 189 3.09 -35.84 6.95
CA ASP A 189 2.22 -35.21 7.93
C ASP A 189 0.85 -35.87 7.90
N ILE A 190 0.36 -36.24 9.08
CA ILE A 190 -0.86 -37.04 9.21
C ILE A 190 -2.15 -36.29 8.79
N SER A 191 -2.13 -34.96 8.77
CA SER A 191 -3.25 -34.09 8.40
C SER A 191 -3.27 -33.76 6.90
N ILE A 192 -2.10 -33.71 6.26
CA ILE A 192 -1.96 -33.28 4.85
C ILE A 192 -1.60 -34.43 3.91
N THR A 193 -0.88 -35.45 4.39
CA THR A 193 -0.47 -36.60 3.59
C THR A 193 -1.30 -37.82 3.96
N ASN A 194 -2.03 -38.38 2.99
CA ASN A 194 -2.74 -39.65 3.15
C ASN A 194 -2.70 -40.42 1.82
N SER A 195 -3.08 -41.70 1.86
CA SER A 195 -2.98 -42.62 0.72
C SER A 195 -3.78 -42.22 -0.53
N ASN A 196 -4.67 -41.22 -0.44
CA ASN A 196 -5.46 -40.70 -1.56
C ASN A 196 -4.89 -39.42 -2.18
N ARG A 197 -3.75 -38.92 -1.71
CA ARG A 197 -3.13 -37.67 -2.16
C ARG A 197 -1.84 -37.93 -2.96
N PRO A 198 -1.47 -37.06 -3.91
CA PRO A 198 -0.26 -37.24 -4.70
C PRO A 198 1.02 -37.14 -3.85
N PRO A 199 2.14 -37.72 -4.32
CA PRO A 199 3.40 -37.77 -3.56
C PRO A 199 3.85 -36.38 -3.10
N ALA A 200 4.16 -36.26 -1.81
CA ALA A 200 4.58 -35.01 -1.18
C ALA A 200 6.09 -34.77 -1.29
N GLY A 201 6.62 -34.75 -2.52
CA GLY A 201 8.05 -34.56 -2.74
C GLY A 201 8.88 -35.85 -2.65
N PRO A 202 10.19 -35.76 -2.34
CA PRO A 202 10.92 -34.57 -1.91
C PRO A 202 10.90 -33.44 -2.94
N PHE A 203 10.94 -32.19 -2.49
CA PHE A 203 10.89 -31.01 -3.36
C PHE A 203 12.28 -30.40 -3.54
N ALA A 204 12.63 -30.03 -4.78
CA ALA A 204 13.88 -29.35 -5.08
C ALA A 204 13.88 -27.85 -4.72
N SER A 205 12.73 -27.27 -4.39
CA SER A 205 12.60 -25.85 -4.07
C SER A 205 11.36 -25.56 -3.22
N VAL A 206 11.43 -24.46 -2.45
CA VAL A 206 10.29 -23.93 -1.67
C VAL A 206 9.10 -23.63 -2.58
N LYS A 207 9.35 -23.07 -3.77
CA LYS A 207 8.33 -22.89 -4.80
C LYS A 207 7.59 -24.20 -5.11
N GLY A 208 8.33 -25.28 -5.36
CA GLY A 208 7.75 -26.59 -5.68
C GLY A 208 6.89 -27.15 -4.55
N PHE A 209 7.35 -26.98 -3.31
CA PHE A 209 6.58 -27.34 -2.12
C PHE A 209 5.28 -26.52 -1.99
N HIS A 210 5.34 -25.20 -2.18
CA HIS A 210 4.15 -24.34 -2.14
C HIS A 210 3.17 -24.57 -3.29
N ASP A 211 3.68 -24.89 -4.47
CA ASP A 211 2.84 -25.26 -5.61
C ASP A 211 2.09 -26.57 -5.32
N TRP A 212 2.76 -27.56 -4.75
CA TRP A 212 2.11 -28.81 -4.31
C TRP A 212 1.05 -28.54 -3.24
N LEU A 213 1.39 -27.73 -2.23
CA LEU A 213 0.48 -27.40 -1.13
C LEU A 213 -0.76 -26.64 -1.61
N SER A 214 -0.58 -25.71 -2.56
CA SER A 214 -1.66 -25.02 -3.27
C SER A 214 -2.61 -25.99 -3.97
N ILE A 215 -2.09 -27.04 -4.61
CA ILE A 215 -2.91 -28.06 -5.27
C ILE A 215 -3.70 -28.85 -4.21
N MET A 216 -3.08 -29.24 -3.09
CA MET A 216 -3.72 -30.06 -2.05
C MET A 216 -4.93 -29.35 -1.43
N ILE A 217 -4.80 -28.04 -1.27
CA ILE A 217 -5.83 -27.13 -0.75
C ILE A 217 -7.05 -27.03 -1.67
N ARG A 218 -6.85 -27.24 -2.97
CA ARG A 218 -7.88 -27.20 -4.02
C ARG A 218 -8.46 -28.58 -4.35
N GLN A 219 -7.94 -29.66 -3.76
CA GLN A 219 -8.56 -30.97 -3.88
C GLN A 219 -9.86 -31.03 -3.07
N GLY A 220 -10.95 -31.47 -3.71
CA GLY A 220 -12.29 -31.56 -3.12
C GLY A 220 -13.23 -30.40 -3.46
N ILE A 221 -12.78 -29.35 -4.15
CA ILE A 221 -13.64 -28.23 -4.61
C ILE A 221 -13.93 -28.27 -6.11
N GLU A 222 -13.55 -29.34 -6.81
CA GLU A 222 -13.75 -29.55 -8.25
C GLU A 222 -15.23 -29.55 -8.63
N GLU A 223 -16.12 -29.89 -7.69
CA GLU A 223 -17.57 -29.82 -7.87
C GLU A 223 -18.07 -28.40 -8.23
N HIS A 224 -17.35 -27.36 -7.79
CA HIS A 224 -17.66 -25.96 -8.08
C HIS A 224 -17.02 -25.48 -9.39
N TRP A 225 -16.16 -26.30 -10.02
CA TRP A 225 -15.41 -25.96 -11.24
C TRP A 225 -15.47 -27.11 -12.26
N PRO A 226 -16.63 -27.36 -12.90
CA PRO A 226 -16.85 -28.53 -13.75
C PRO A 226 -15.86 -28.58 -14.92
N GLY A 227 -15.11 -29.68 -15.01
CA GLY A 227 -14.17 -29.93 -16.12
C GLY A 227 -12.77 -29.35 -15.94
N MET A 228 -12.48 -28.68 -14.83
CA MET A 228 -11.13 -28.23 -14.49
C MET A 228 -10.46 -29.22 -13.54
N LYS A 229 -9.16 -29.46 -13.73
CA LYS A 229 -8.35 -30.21 -12.77
C LYS A 229 -7.95 -29.28 -11.62
N PRO A 230 -7.66 -29.81 -10.41
CA PRO A 230 -7.21 -28.99 -9.27
C PRO A 230 -6.02 -28.07 -9.59
N GLU A 231 -5.10 -28.52 -10.44
CA GLU A 231 -3.95 -27.73 -10.91
C GLU A 231 -4.36 -26.47 -11.70
N ASP A 232 -5.47 -26.52 -12.45
CA ASP A 232 -5.94 -25.45 -13.34
C ASP A 232 -6.84 -24.43 -12.62
N ILE A 233 -7.39 -24.76 -11.45
CA ILE A 233 -8.27 -23.88 -10.68
C ILE A 233 -7.46 -22.69 -10.14
N PRO A 234 -7.76 -21.42 -10.47
CA PRO A 234 -6.97 -20.28 -10.01
C PRO A 234 -6.90 -20.22 -8.48
N ASP A 235 -5.69 -20.12 -7.94
CA ASP A 235 -5.45 -19.91 -6.52
C ASP A 235 -5.13 -18.43 -6.26
N PRO A 236 -6.08 -17.65 -5.70
CA PRO A 236 -5.88 -16.22 -5.46
C PRO A 236 -4.85 -15.93 -4.37
N TYR A 237 -4.43 -16.93 -3.60
CA TYR A 237 -3.53 -16.76 -2.47
C TYR A 237 -2.14 -17.36 -2.69
N ARG A 238 -1.93 -18.16 -3.74
CA ARG A 238 -0.60 -18.71 -4.09
C ARG A 238 0.48 -17.63 -4.18
N GLY A 239 0.15 -16.44 -4.67
CA GLY A 239 1.06 -15.30 -4.76
C GLY A 239 1.51 -14.73 -3.41
N MET A 240 0.86 -15.12 -2.31
CA MET A 240 1.23 -14.70 -0.95
C MET A 240 2.27 -15.63 -0.29
N LEU A 241 2.56 -16.78 -0.90
CA LEU A 241 3.58 -17.72 -0.42
C LEU A 241 4.93 -17.40 -1.09
N PRO A 242 5.99 -17.11 -0.31
CA PRO A 242 7.29 -16.74 -0.84
C PRO A 242 8.02 -17.94 -1.44
N ASN A 243 8.58 -17.75 -2.62
CA ASN A 243 9.27 -18.83 -3.33
C ASN A 243 10.70 -19.08 -2.81
N ASP A 244 11.16 -18.27 -1.87
CA ASP A 244 12.54 -18.14 -1.40
C ASP A 244 12.67 -18.20 0.14
N ALA A 245 11.68 -18.74 0.85
CA ALA A 245 11.78 -18.97 2.30
C ALA A 245 13.03 -19.78 2.67
N GLN A 246 13.62 -19.52 3.82
CA GLN A 246 14.76 -20.31 4.28
C GLN A 246 14.29 -21.70 4.70
N VAL A 247 15.11 -22.72 4.43
CA VAL A 247 14.81 -24.12 4.77
C VAL A 247 15.69 -24.53 5.94
N PHE A 248 15.08 -24.99 7.02
CA PHE A 248 15.75 -25.49 8.22
C PHE A 248 15.32 -26.92 8.52
N PHE A 249 16.10 -27.62 9.35
CA PHE A 249 15.61 -28.85 9.94
C PHE A 249 14.60 -28.52 11.03
N THR A 250 13.49 -29.25 11.03
CA THR A 250 12.27 -28.96 11.77
C THR A 250 11.79 -30.24 12.44
N HIS A 251 11.27 -30.13 13.65
CA HIS A 251 10.56 -31.21 14.32
C HIS A 251 9.17 -31.43 13.69
N ALA A 252 8.54 -30.35 13.22
CA ALA A 252 7.22 -30.31 12.60
C ALA A 252 6.06 -30.89 13.45
N ASP A 253 6.29 -31.17 14.74
CA ASP A 253 5.30 -31.64 15.71
C ASP A 253 5.68 -31.27 17.16
N LEU A 254 6.04 -30.01 17.36
CA LEU A 254 6.51 -29.49 18.66
C LEU A 254 5.35 -29.23 19.65
N HIS A 255 4.45 -30.20 19.79
CA HIS A 255 3.30 -30.14 20.70
C HIS A 255 3.73 -30.41 22.16
N PRO A 256 3.08 -29.84 23.20
CA PRO A 256 3.45 -30.09 24.60
C PRO A 256 3.39 -31.55 25.07
N SER A 257 2.66 -32.42 24.37
CA SER A 257 2.69 -33.87 24.62
C SER A 257 4.03 -34.52 24.23
N ASN A 258 4.78 -33.87 23.35
CA ASN A 258 6.01 -34.36 22.73
C ASN A 258 7.27 -33.76 23.37
N ILE A 259 7.10 -32.94 24.42
CA ILE A 259 8.18 -32.34 25.19
C ILE A 259 8.13 -32.91 26.59
N ILE A 260 9.20 -33.62 27.00
CA ILE A 260 9.33 -34.18 28.35
C ILE A 260 10.15 -33.22 29.20
N VAL A 261 9.63 -32.88 30.38
CA VAL A 261 10.32 -32.07 31.38
C VAL A 261 10.62 -32.86 32.66
N SER A 262 11.65 -32.41 33.37
CA SER A 262 12.06 -33.00 34.65
C SER A 262 10.98 -32.80 35.72
N SER A 263 10.92 -33.72 36.69
CA SER A 263 10.00 -33.63 37.83
C SER A 263 10.44 -32.61 38.88
N GLU A 264 11.65 -32.08 38.76
CA GLU A 264 12.24 -31.09 39.68
C GLU A 264 11.81 -29.66 39.31
N SER A 265 11.91 -28.74 40.27
CA SER A 265 11.59 -27.31 40.09
C SER A 265 12.89 -26.49 40.25
N PRO A 266 13.25 -25.62 39.28
CA PRO A 266 12.54 -25.35 38.04
C PRO A 266 12.66 -26.50 37.03
N SER A 267 11.56 -26.80 36.33
CA SER A 267 11.52 -27.91 35.36
C SER A 267 12.35 -27.60 34.11
N THR A 268 13.18 -28.55 33.69
CA THR A 268 14.07 -28.45 32.52
C THR A 268 13.62 -29.41 31.42
N ILE A 269 13.87 -29.08 30.15
CA ILE A 269 13.58 -29.98 29.03
C ILE A 269 14.56 -31.16 29.07
N VAL A 270 14.02 -32.38 29.13
CA VAL A 270 14.80 -33.63 29.21
C VAL A 270 14.83 -34.34 27.87
N ALA A 271 13.74 -34.27 27.10
CA ALA A 271 13.71 -34.83 25.74
C ALA A 271 12.58 -34.24 24.89
N LEU A 272 12.86 -34.08 23.60
CA LEU A 272 11.87 -33.96 22.53
C LEU A 272 11.66 -35.36 21.92
N ILE A 273 10.40 -35.79 21.85
CA ILE A 273 10.00 -37.11 21.36
C ILE A 273 9.06 -36.98 20.16
N ASP A 274 8.82 -38.09 19.46
CA ASP A 274 7.90 -38.15 18.30
C ASP A 274 8.37 -37.33 17.08
N TRP A 275 9.51 -37.73 16.51
CA TRP A 275 10.15 -37.07 15.37
C TRP A 275 9.65 -37.57 14.01
N GLU A 276 8.52 -38.27 13.98
CA GLU A 276 7.98 -38.93 12.78
C GLU A 276 7.69 -37.95 11.63
N GLN A 277 7.26 -36.72 11.96
CA GLN A 277 6.94 -35.67 10.98
C GLN A 277 8.13 -34.76 10.65
N SER A 278 9.29 -34.98 11.29
CA SER A 278 10.46 -34.10 11.16
C SER A 278 11.05 -34.08 9.74
N GLY A 279 11.67 -32.97 9.38
CA GLY A 279 12.27 -32.82 8.06
C GLY A 279 12.83 -31.44 7.76
N TRP A 280 13.21 -31.25 6.50
CA TRP A 280 13.72 -29.99 5.96
C TRP A 280 12.57 -29.16 5.40
N TYR A 281 12.08 -28.20 6.18
CA TYR A 281 10.91 -27.40 5.83
C TYR A 281 11.19 -25.89 5.95
N PRO A 282 10.31 -25.04 5.41
CA PRO A 282 10.48 -23.60 5.51
C PRO A 282 10.52 -23.10 6.96
N ASP A 283 11.22 -22.01 7.22
CA ASP A 283 11.44 -21.39 8.54
C ASP A 283 10.18 -21.13 9.39
N TYR A 284 9.02 -20.95 8.77
CA TYR A 284 7.74 -20.75 9.44
C TYR A 284 6.98 -22.06 9.76
N TRP A 285 7.51 -23.24 9.38
CA TRP A 285 6.76 -24.50 9.37
C TRP A 285 6.34 -24.98 10.76
N GLU A 286 7.19 -24.80 11.77
CA GLU A 286 6.92 -25.14 13.17
C GLU A 286 5.69 -24.43 13.70
N PHE A 287 5.58 -23.14 13.37
CA PHE A 287 4.44 -22.33 13.75
C PHE A 287 3.17 -22.81 13.04
N TYR A 288 3.29 -23.20 11.77
CA TYR A 288 2.15 -23.69 10.98
C TYR A 288 1.53 -24.94 11.60
N GLN A 289 2.34 -25.92 11.99
CA GLN A 289 1.87 -27.21 12.51
C GLN A 289 1.08 -27.06 13.81
N GLU A 290 1.58 -26.23 14.73
CA GLU A 290 0.90 -25.96 16.00
C GLU A 290 -0.43 -25.22 15.78
N MET A 291 -0.44 -24.27 14.84
CA MET A 291 -1.64 -23.51 14.51
C MET A 291 -2.74 -24.41 13.93
N MET A 292 -2.43 -25.35 13.05
CA MET A 292 -3.43 -26.25 12.47
C MET A 292 -4.06 -27.18 13.52
N LYS A 293 -3.25 -27.75 14.41
CA LYS A 293 -3.70 -28.64 15.49
C LYS A 293 -4.59 -27.93 16.51
N THR A 294 -4.34 -26.64 16.73
CA THR A 294 -5.19 -25.76 17.56
C THR A 294 -6.63 -25.66 17.04
N PHE A 295 -6.83 -25.65 15.72
CA PHE A 295 -8.16 -25.47 15.11
C PHE A 295 -9.01 -26.74 15.06
N GLU A 296 -8.39 -27.92 15.08
CA GLU A 296 -9.13 -29.19 15.12
C GLU A 296 -9.84 -29.42 16.46
N ARG A 297 -9.35 -28.82 17.55
CA ARG A 297 -9.86 -28.99 18.91
C ARG A 297 -10.78 -27.84 19.31
N VAL A 298 -11.97 -27.76 18.72
CA VAL A 298 -12.97 -26.74 19.07
C VAL A 298 -13.68 -27.09 20.38
N ASP A 299 -13.05 -26.74 21.51
CA ASP A 299 -13.72 -26.48 22.78
C ASP A 299 -13.33 -25.07 23.28
N GLN A 300 -14.31 -24.29 23.73
CA GLN A 300 -14.13 -22.87 24.07
C GLN A 300 -13.23 -22.64 25.29
N SER A 301 -13.03 -23.63 26.16
CA SER A 301 -12.05 -23.53 27.25
C SER A 301 -10.60 -23.72 26.77
N ALA A 302 -10.38 -24.57 25.77
CA ALA A 302 -9.07 -24.85 25.19
C ALA A 302 -8.50 -23.63 24.45
N MET A 303 -9.37 -22.78 23.87
CA MET A 303 -8.99 -21.55 23.17
C MET A 303 -8.15 -20.58 24.00
N LYS A 304 -8.28 -20.56 25.33
CA LYS A 304 -7.51 -19.65 26.20
C LYS A 304 -6.10 -20.15 26.45
N GLU A 305 -5.92 -21.46 26.62
CA GLU A 305 -4.62 -22.11 26.77
C GLU A 305 -3.89 -22.22 25.42
N LEU A 306 -4.61 -22.51 24.34
CA LEU A 306 -4.09 -22.58 22.97
C LEU A 306 -3.66 -21.22 22.41
N LYS A 307 -4.28 -20.10 22.83
CA LYS A 307 -3.80 -18.75 22.48
C LYS A 307 -2.45 -18.44 23.12
N ILE A 308 -2.22 -18.97 24.32
CA ILE A 308 -0.93 -18.89 25.00
C ILE A 308 0.06 -19.78 24.25
N MET A 309 -0.33 -21.00 23.84
CA MET A 309 0.49 -21.95 23.06
C MET A 309 0.88 -21.46 21.64
N SER A 310 -0.02 -20.79 20.93
CA SER A 310 0.29 -20.18 19.62
C SER A 310 1.24 -18.98 19.75
N ASN A 311 1.09 -18.18 20.81
CA ASN A 311 2.05 -17.11 21.13
C ASN A 311 3.41 -17.69 21.57
N MET A 312 3.40 -18.83 22.26
CA MET A 312 4.57 -19.58 22.72
C MET A 312 5.42 -20.16 21.57
N ALA A 313 4.80 -20.75 20.53
CA ALA A 313 5.51 -21.24 19.35
C ALA A 313 6.07 -20.09 18.48
N ALA A 314 5.38 -18.94 18.40
CA ALA A 314 5.86 -17.76 17.68
C ALA A 314 7.15 -17.18 18.29
N GLN A 315 7.23 -17.17 19.62
CA GLN A 315 8.41 -16.69 20.36
C GLN A 315 9.65 -17.57 20.11
N ALA A 316 9.50 -18.91 20.07
CA ALA A 316 10.62 -19.84 19.87
C ALA A 316 11.20 -19.86 18.44
N VAL A 317 10.48 -19.31 17.46
CA VAL A 317 10.82 -19.36 16.02
C VAL A 317 11.31 -17.98 15.52
N HIS A 318 11.42 -16.97 16.42
CA HIS A 318 11.64 -15.55 16.09
C HIS A 318 10.66 -15.01 15.03
N VAL A 319 9.40 -15.43 15.08
CA VAL A 319 8.34 -14.88 14.23
C VAL A 319 7.60 -13.83 15.05
N ALA A 320 7.70 -12.56 14.63
CA ALA A 320 7.13 -11.43 15.37
C ALA A 320 5.62 -11.60 15.64
N PRO A 321 5.09 -11.15 16.79
CA PRO A 321 3.68 -11.34 17.13
C PRO A 321 2.79 -10.38 16.34
N LEU A 322 1.88 -10.92 15.51
CA LEU A 322 0.85 -10.13 14.82
C LEU A 322 -0.57 -10.64 15.19
N GLN A 323 -1.04 -10.24 16.38
CA GLN A 323 -2.47 -10.16 16.71
C GLN A 323 -2.91 -8.72 16.42
N PRO A 324 -3.63 -8.38 15.32
CA PRO A 324 -5.10 -8.53 15.33
C PRO A 324 -5.79 -8.47 13.92
N ILE A 325 -5.89 -9.54 13.12
CA ILE A 325 -6.84 -9.58 11.97
C ILE A 325 -7.43 -10.99 11.80
N ALA A 326 -8.05 -11.51 12.85
CA ALA A 326 -8.80 -12.78 12.77
C ALA A 326 -10.21 -12.70 13.36
N SER A 327 -10.59 -11.58 13.99
CA SER A 327 -11.87 -11.45 14.70
C SER A 327 -13.03 -11.00 13.81
N SER A 328 -12.78 -10.43 12.63
CA SER A 328 -13.83 -9.81 11.81
C SER A 328 -14.30 -10.62 10.59
N PHE A 329 -13.72 -11.80 10.32
CA PHE A 329 -14.05 -12.57 9.09
C PHE A 329 -14.44 -14.04 9.32
N LEU A 330 -14.46 -14.55 10.56
CA LEU A 330 -14.59 -16.00 10.82
C LEU A 330 -15.93 -16.45 11.43
N PHE A 331 -16.93 -15.58 11.54
CA PHE A 331 -18.17 -15.93 12.23
C PHE A 331 -19.34 -16.40 11.37
N GLU A 332 -19.29 -16.32 10.02
CA GLU A 332 -20.50 -16.62 9.23
C GLU A 332 -20.39 -17.66 8.12
N ASN A 333 -19.21 -18.17 7.76
CA ASN A 333 -19.12 -19.30 6.83
C ASN A 333 -17.90 -20.13 7.20
N ARG A 334 -18.03 -21.46 7.33
CA ARG A 334 -16.89 -22.37 7.50
C ARG A 334 -15.97 -22.21 6.30
N PRO A 335 -14.84 -21.49 6.38
CA PRO A 335 -13.88 -21.54 5.29
C PRO A 335 -13.32 -22.95 5.29
N SER A 336 -13.07 -23.53 4.11
CA SER A 336 -12.23 -24.72 4.04
C SER A 336 -10.91 -24.41 4.78
N TYR A 337 -10.40 -25.37 5.56
CA TYR A 337 -9.11 -25.26 6.31
C TYR A 337 -7.98 -24.65 5.46
N SER A 338 -8.10 -24.86 4.17
CA SER A 338 -7.23 -24.43 3.09
C SER A 338 -7.22 -22.90 2.81
N LEU A 339 -8.30 -22.17 3.07
CA LEU A 339 -8.37 -20.71 2.93
C LEU A 339 -7.74 -19.99 4.14
N LEU A 340 -7.93 -20.58 5.32
CA LEU A 340 -7.40 -20.07 6.59
C LEU A 340 -5.87 -20.23 6.68
N PHE A 341 -5.38 -21.34 6.13
CA PHE A 341 -3.97 -21.63 5.84
C PHE A 341 -3.29 -20.46 5.12
N TYR A 342 -3.89 -19.98 4.03
CA TYR A 342 -3.31 -18.96 3.15
C TYR A 342 -3.20 -17.58 3.79
N PHE A 343 -4.27 -17.14 4.46
CA PHE A 343 -4.30 -15.82 5.13
C PHE A 343 -3.26 -15.68 6.24
N LYS A 344 -2.97 -16.77 6.96
CA LYS A 344 -2.05 -16.72 8.09
C LYS A 344 -0.60 -16.93 7.66
N MET A 345 -0.33 -17.78 6.66
CA MET A 345 1.00 -17.88 6.07
C MET A 345 1.48 -16.55 5.47
N ALA A 346 0.62 -15.84 4.75
CA ALA A 346 0.95 -14.53 4.20
C ALA A 346 1.38 -13.50 5.27
N ASN A 347 0.83 -13.62 6.49
CA ASN A 347 1.12 -12.73 7.60
C ASN A 347 2.38 -13.13 8.40
N ASN A 348 2.78 -14.40 8.38
CA ASN A 348 3.86 -14.92 9.24
C ASN A 348 5.25 -14.97 8.57
N ILE A 349 5.33 -14.93 7.24
CA ILE A 349 6.63 -15.02 6.52
C ILE A 349 7.25 -13.65 6.26
N SER A 350 6.58 -12.59 6.70
CA SER A 350 7.17 -11.27 6.55
C SER A 350 8.24 -11.10 7.63
N SER A 351 9.50 -10.88 7.22
CA SER A 351 10.34 -9.86 7.88
C SER A 351 9.44 -8.68 8.28
N SER A 352 9.76 -7.86 9.29
CA SER A 352 9.00 -6.61 9.48
C SER A 352 8.84 -5.95 8.11
N PHE A 353 7.71 -5.28 7.90
CA PHE A 353 7.41 -4.65 6.62
C PHE A 353 8.63 -3.89 6.04
N LEU A 354 9.48 -3.35 6.93
CA LEU A 354 10.71 -2.64 6.61
C LEU A 354 11.97 -3.52 6.41
N ALA A 355 12.07 -4.73 6.94
CA ALA A 355 13.27 -5.59 6.83
C ALA A 355 14.58 -4.85 7.19
N ILE A 356 14.61 -4.18 8.34
CA ILE A 356 15.77 -3.42 8.84
C ILE A 356 16.28 -3.94 10.19
N GLU A 357 15.73 -5.05 10.67
CA GLU A 357 16.13 -5.72 11.91
C GLU A 357 17.63 -6.03 11.88
N GLY A 358 18.30 -5.85 13.01
CA GLY A 358 19.74 -6.10 13.15
C GLY A 358 20.65 -5.07 12.45
N CYS A 359 20.13 -4.19 11.58
CA CYS A 359 20.91 -3.11 10.97
C CYS A 359 21.46 -2.18 12.06
N HIS A 360 22.67 -1.68 11.85
CA HIS A 360 23.27 -0.65 12.71
C HIS A 360 22.97 0.75 12.14
N VAL A 361 22.36 1.61 12.95
CA VAL A 361 21.91 2.95 12.60
C VAL A 361 22.74 3.98 13.37
N PHE A 362 23.34 4.94 12.67
CA PHE A 362 24.02 6.08 13.28
C PHE A 362 23.13 7.32 13.18
N VAL A 363 22.83 7.97 14.30
CA VAL A 363 21.90 9.11 14.38
C VAL A 363 22.63 10.32 14.92
N THR A 364 22.71 11.41 14.15
CA THR A 364 23.21 12.70 14.66
C THR A 364 22.09 13.54 15.27
N GLY A 365 22.41 14.31 16.31
CA GLY A 365 21.41 15.11 17.02
C GLY A 365 20.46 14.24 17.84
N GLY A 366 20.97 13.11 18.36
CA GLY A 366 20.18 12.09 19.03
C GLY A 366 19.55 12.55 20.35
N SER A 367 20.06 13.61 20.97
CA SER A 367 19.47 14.22 22.17
C SER A 367 18.31 15.19 21.87
N GLY A 368 18.13 15.57 20.61
CA GLY A 368 17.05 16.46 20.16
C GLY A 368 15.70 15.76 20.02
N GLY A 369 14.61 16.54 19.95
CA GLY A 369 13.23 16.01 19.93
C GLY A 369 12.95 14.99 18.82
N VAL A 370 13.37 15.29 17.57
CA VAL A 370 13.26 14.33 16.45
C VAL A 370 14.25 13.16 16.61
N GLY A 371 15.47 13.44 17.06
CA GLY A 371 16.50 12.41 17.26
C GLY A 371 16.08 11.33 18.26
N VAL A 372 15.46 11.71 19.37
CA VAL A 372 14.90 10.80 20.36
C VAL A 372 13.83 9.88 19.75
N ALA A 373 12.93 10.43 18.93
CA ALA A 373 11.90 9.64 18.26
C ALA A 373 12.48 8.67 17.23
N VAL A 374 13.49 9.11 16.46
CA VAL A 374 14.24 8.25 15.54
C VAL A 374 14.89 7.09 16.28
N ILE A 375 15.58 7.34 17.40
CA ILE A 375 16.20 6.29 18.20
C ILE A 375 15.17 5.26 18.65
N LYS A 376 14.03 5.71 19.19
CA LYS A 376 12.94 4.81 19.63
C LYS A 376 12.38 3.99 18.47
N GLU A 377 12.13 4.61 17.32
CA GLU A 377 11.57 3.95 16.13
C GLU A 377 12.51 2.85 15.61
N PHE A 378 13.80 3.13 15.44
CA PHE A 378 14.76 2.13 14.97
C PHE A 378 15.01 1.03 16.01
N LEU A 379 15.04 1.34 17.31
CA LEU A 379 15.10 0.32 18.36
C LEU A 379 13.86 -0.59 18.38
N ALA A 380 12.66 -0.03 18.12
CA ALA A 380 11.42 -0.80 18.01
C ALA A 380 11.41 -1.72 16.77
N ASN A 381 12.05 -1.31 15.67
CA ASN A 381 12.25 -2.13 14.47
C ASN A 381 13.44 -3.10 14.58
N GLY A 382 13.94 -3.38 15.80
CA GLY A 382 15.00 -4.38 16.01
C GLY A 382 16.41 -3.95 15.61
N CYS A 383 16.66 -2.67 15.32
CA CYS A 383 17.98 -2.18 14.95
C CYS A 383 18.91 -2.00 16.16
N LYS A 384 20.22 -1.93 15.90
CA LYS A 384 21.23 -1.40 16.81
C LYS A 384 21.40 0.09 16.51
N VAL A 385 21.45 0.95 17.51
CA VAL A 385 21.45 2.41 17.31
C VAL A 385 22.64 3.04 18.04
N THR A 386 23.44 3.82 17.32
CA THR A 386 24.39 4.76 17.91
C THR A 386 23.84 6.18 17.84
N SER A 387 23.64 6.80 19.00
CA SER A 387 23.27 8.20 19.16
C SER A 387 24.52 9.06 19.26
N PHE A 388 24.68 10.05 18.38
CA PHE A 388 25.78 11.00 18.38
C PHE A 388 25.27 12.43 18.60
N ASP A 389 25.71 13.08 19.67
CA ASP A 389 25.33 14.45 20.00
C ASP A 389 26.34 15.11 20.94
N LYS A 390 26.37 16.44 20.97
CA LYS A 390 27.17 17.20 21.94
C LYS A 390 26.60 17.06 23.34
N SER A 391 25.28 16.99 23.46
CA SER A 391 24.58 16.80 24.73
C SER A 391 24.37 15.31 25.02
N ALA A 392 24.45 14.92 26.30
CA ALA A 392 24.16 13.55 26.69
C ALA A 392 22.67 13.23 26.51
N LEU A 393 22.37 12.01 26.04
CA LEU A 393 21.00 11.52 25.90
C LEU A 393 20.50 10.98 27.26
N ASP A 394 19.35 11.45 27.72
CA ASP A 394 18.69 10.88 28.89
C ASP A 394 18.01 9.56 28.52
N VAL A 395 18.75 8.45 28.69
CA VAL A 395 18.24 7.10 28.41
C VAL A 395 17.09 6.72 29.32
N GLY A 396 17.06 7.21 30.57
CA GLY A 396 15.97 6.93 31.51
C GLY A 396 14.64 7.51 31.03
N ALA A 397 14.67 8.68 30.40
CA ALA A 397 13.49 9.32 29.80
C ALA A 397 13.00 8.66 28.49
N LEU A 398 13.79 7.75 27.89
CA LEU A 398 13.38 7.08 26.65
C LEU A 398 12.23 6.08 26.86
N ALA A 399 12.04 5.56 28.08
CA ALA A 399 11.03 4.54 28.38
C ALA A 399 11.11 3.32 27.43
N ILE A 400 12.34 2.87 27.16
CA ILE A 400 12.64 1.69 26.33
C ILE A 400 12.91 0.47 27.22
N SER A 401 12.72 -0.73 26.69
CA SER A 401 13.02 -1.99 27.39
C SER A 401 14.53 -2.20 27.61
N ASP A 402 14.91 -3.05 28.56
CA ASP A 402 16.33 -3.40 28.79
C ASP A 402 16.99 -4.00 27.54
N GLU A 403 16.25 -4.77 26.75
CA GLU A 403 16.72 -5.33 25.48
C GLU A 403 17.02 -4.23 24.45
N GLN A 404 16.15 -3.23 24.34
CA GLN A 404 16.39 -2.06 23.49
C GLN A 404 17.55 -1.21 24.02
N ALA A 405 17.69 -1.06 25.33
CA ALA A 405 18.81 -0.34 25.94
C ALA A 405 20.16 -1.00 25.62
N ASN A 406 20.22 -2.34 25.58
CA ASN A 406 21.42 -3.09 25.16
C ASN A 406 21.81 -2.87 23.69
N ARG A 407 20.85 -2.45 22.86
CA ARG A 407 21.04 -2.10 21.45
C ARG A 407 21.30 -0.61 21.22
N LEU A 408 21.41 0.20 22.27
CA LEU A 408 21.71 1.62 22.20
C LEU A 408 23.15 1.90 22.64
N HIS A 409 23.89 2.66 21.82
CA HIS A 409 25.20 3.22 22.16
C HIS A 409 25.15 4.74 22.10
N GLN A 410 25.78 5.41 23.07
CA GLN A 410 25.89 6.86 23.10
C GLN A 410 27.34 7.25 22.81
N ALA A 411 27.53 8.08 21.79
CA ALA A 411 28.76 8.76 21.47
C ALA A 411 28.55 10.27 21.63
N SER A 412 29.52 10.97 22.22
CA SER A 412 29.44 12.43 22.39
C SER A 412 30.45 13.13 21.50
N GLY A 413 30.01 14.20 20.83
CA GLY A 413 30.89 14.99 19.98
C GLY A 413 30.23 16.22 19.34
N ASP A 414 31.05 17.12 18.82
CA ASP A 414 30.65 18.34 18.14
C ASP A 414 30.77 18.18 16.61
N LEU A 415 29.70 18.49 15.88
CA LEU A 415 29.67 18.38 14.41
C LEU A 415 30.48 19.47 13.69
N ARG A 416 30.93 20.50 14.41
CA ARG A 416 31.83 21.52 13.87
C ARG A 416 33.28 21.02 13.80
N ASP A 417 33.59 19.94 14.50
CA ASP A 417 34.93 19.33 14.54
C ASP A 417 34.92 17.97 13.83
N GLU A 418 35.62 17.92 12.70
CA GLU A 418 35.75 16.71 11.88
C GLU A 418 36.38 15.54 12.64
N SER A 419 37.32 15.82 13.57
CA SER A 419 37.99 14.77 14.34
C SER A 419 37.04 14.10 15.33
N SER A 420 36.15 14.89 15.95
CA SER A 420 35.09 14.41 16.84
C SER A 420 34.06 13.54 16.08
N ILE A 421 33.73 13.89 14.84
CA ILE A 421 32.87 13.05 13.98
C ILE A 421 33.55 11.70 13.67
N ALA A 422 34.85 11.74 13.34
CA ALA A 422 35.61 10.53 13.05
C ALA A 422 35.68 9.60 14.27
N GLU A 423 35.92 10.14 15.48
CA GLU A 423 35.90 9.40 16.74
C GLU A 423 34.51 8.81 17.04
N GLY A 424 33.44 9.56 16.76
CA GLY A 424 32.06 9.10 16.87
C GLY A 424 31.79 7.85 16.01
N PHE A 425 32.22 7.85 14.75
CA PHE A 425 32.10 6.66 13.89
C PHE A 425 32.97 5.49 14.38
N GLN A 426 34.19 5.78 14.85
CA GLN A 426 35.08 4.73 15.36
C GLN A 426 34.45 4.00 16.56
N THR A 427 33.94 4.74 17.54
CA THR A 427 33.28 4.15 18.73
C THR A 427 32.02 3.36 18.35
N ALA A 428 31.24 3.84 17.37
CA ALA A 428 30.10 3.11 16.81
C ALA A 428 30.52 1.77 16.19
N VAL A 429 31.59 1.78 15.39
CA VAL A 429 32.15 0.58 14.76
C VAL A 429 32.65 -0.41 15.80
N ASP A 430 33.39 0.05 16.81
CA ASP A 430 33.93 -0.79 17.88
C ASP A 430 32.80 -1.47 18.68
N LYS A 431 31.65 -0.80 18.81
CA LYS A 431 30.51 -1.31 19.59
C LYS A 431 29.61 -2.27 18.81
N PHE A 432 29.21 -1.93 17.59
CA PHE A 432 28.17 -2.66 16.84
C PHE A 432 28.59 -3.06 15.42
N GLY A 433 29.80 -2.73 14.99
CA GLY A 433 30.27 -2.87 13.62
C GLY A 433 29.90 -1.67 12.73
N PRO A 434 30.20 -1.71 11.43
CA PRO A 434 29.92 -0.60 10.51
C PRO A 434 28.42 -0.24 10.53
N PRO A 435 28.06 1.05 10.67
CA PRO A 435 26.70 1.49 10.47
C PRO A 435 26.26 1.22 9.03
N HIS A 436 25.04 0.70 8.85
CA HIS A 436 24.41 0.46 7.54
C HIS A 436 23.52 1.66 7.17
N ILE A 437 22.93 2.31 8.17
CA ILE A 437 22.00 3.41 8.00
C ILE A 437 22.57 4.65 8.70
N LEU A 438 22.59 5.78 8.00
CA LEU A 438 22.89 7.09 8.58
C LEU A 438 21.61 7.94 8.60
N ILE A 439 21.24 8.41 9.78
CA ILE A 439 20.24 9.47 9.95
C ILE A 439 20.99 10.76 10.32
N ALA A 440 21.21 11.60 9.30
CA ALA A 440 21.86 12.89 9.45
C ALA A 440 20.82 13.95 9.86
N ASN A 441 20.50 13.98 11.15
CA ASN A 441 19.37 14.74 11.70
C ASN A 441 19.74 16.03 12.43
N ALA A 442 20.97 16.15 12.93
CA ALA A 442 21.39 17.33 13.68
C ALA A 442 21.19 18.64 12.91
N GLY A 443 20.76 19.67 13.61
CA GLY A 443 20.70 21.03 13.12
C GLY A 443 20.35 22.01 14.22
N ILE A 444 20.70 23.27 14.00
CA ILE A 444 20.39 24.40 14.87
C ILE A 444 19.71 25.52 14.07
N THR A 445 18.89 26.27 14.77
CA THR A 445 18.31 27.56 14.37
C THR A 445 18.00 28.29 15.67
N ASP A 446 17.97 29.62 15.63
CA ASP A 446 17.59 30.44 16.77
C ASP A 446 16.18 30.97 16.54
N GLU A 447 15.19 30.26 17.08
CA GLU A 447 13.76 30.59 17.01
C GLU A 447 13.35 31.71 17.97
N SER A 448 14.26 32.21 18.81
CA SER A 448 13.95 33.30 19.76
C SER A 448 14.12 34.70 19.14
N SER A 449 14.67 34.78 17.92
CA SER A 449 15.03 36.02 17.25
C SER A 449 14.80 35.91 15.73
N HIS A 450 14.01 36.84 15.17
CA HIS A 450 13.61 36.88 13.75
C HIS A 450 14.09 38.15 13.02
N PRO A 451 15.41 38.42 12.99
CA PRO A 451 15.91 39.63 12.34
C PRO A 451 15.66 39.56 10.82
N PRO A 452 15.19 40.66 10.20
CA PRO A 452 15.09 40.70 8.75
C PRO A 452 16.47 40.55 8.10
N ILE A 453 16.53 40.16 6.82
CA ILE A 453 17.79 39.81 6.15
C ILE A 453 18.89 40.88 6.24
N TRP A 454 18.53 42.16 6.30
CA TRP A 454 19.49 43.28 6.41
C TRP A 454 20.05 43.49 7.83
N GLU A 455 19.56 42.75 8.82
CA GLU A 455 19.99 42.79 10.23
C GLU A 455 20.56 41.45 10.73
N ILE A 456 20.63 40.43 9.87
CA ILE A 456 21.25 39.15 10.23
C ILE A 456 22.77 39.32 10.30
N ASP A 457 23.33 39.05 11.47
CA ASP A 457 24.77 39.02 11.68
C ASP A 457 25.41 37.85 10.93
N VAL A 458 26.54 38.13 10.28
CA VAL A 458 27.32 37.12 9.55
C VAL A 458 27.74 35.97 10.46
N GLU A 459 28.00 36.23 11.75
CA GLU A 459 28.33 35.19 12.73
C GLU A 459 27.17 34.20 12.94
N LYS A 460 25.92 34.67 12.98
CA LYS A 460 24.72 33.81 13.07
C LYS A 460 24.62 32.94 11.81
N TRP A 461 24.78 33.56 10.64
CA TRP A 461 24.80 32.86 9.35
C TRP A 461 25.87 31.76 9.30
N ASP A 462 27.10 32.09 9.68
CA ASP A 462 28.25 31.18 9.66
C ASP A 462 28.08 30.04 10.65
N ASN A 463 27.59 30.31 11.86
CA ASN A 463 27.37 29.29 12.87
C ASN A 463 26.29 28.27 12.43
N VAL A 464 25.16 28.75 11.91
CA VAL A 464 24.08 27.86 11.39
C VAL A 464 24.58 27.04 10.21
N ASN A 465 25.30 27.64 9.25
CA ASN A 465 25.85 26.91 8.11
C ASN A 465 26.94 25.90 8.52
N THR A 466 27.79 26.24 9.49
CA THR A 466 28.85 25.34 9.98
C THR A 466 28.23 24.08 10.57
N VAL A 467 27.18 24.20 11.38
CA VAL A 467 26.53 23.02 12.00
C VAL A 467 25.65 22.29 10.98
N ASN A 468 24.73 22.99 10.32
CA ASN A 468 23.69 22.34 9.52
C ASN A 468 24.23 21.82 8.20
N VAL A 469 25.04 22.61 7.50
CA VAL A 469 25.50 22.27 6.14
C VAL A 469 26.83 21.53 6.21
N GLN A 470 27.86 22.16 6.79
CA GLN A 470 29.19 21.55 6.87
C GLN A 470 29.19 20.31 7.78
N GLY A 471 28.53 20.36 8.95
CA GLY A 471 28.42 19.21 9.85
C GLY A 471 27.74 17.99 9.19
N THR A 472 26.64 18.22 8.44
CA THR A 472 25.98 17.15 7.67
C THR A 472 26.89 16.58 6.58
N PHE A 473 27.58 17.44 5.83
CA PHE A 473 28.56 17.03 4.83
C PHE A 473 29.67 16.14 5.44
N LEU A 474 30.27 16.59 6.54
CA LEU A 474 31.34 15.84 7.22
C LEU A 474 30.82 14.50 7.76
N THR A 475 29.62 14.46 8.31
CA THR A 475 28.99 13.22 8.79
C THR A 475 28.79 12.22 7.65
N ILE A 476 28.24 12.65 6.51
CA ILE A 476 28.07 11.80 5.33
C ILE A 476 29.43 11.32 4.82
N LYS A 477 30.43 12.20 4.74
CA LYS A 477 31.79 11.86 4.32
C LYS A 477 32.37 10.72 5.18
N HIS A 478 32.30 10.83 6.51
CA HIS A 478 32.85 9.82 7.42
C HIS A 478 32.06 8.52 7.47
N PHE A 479 30.74 8.59 7.30
CA PHE A 479 29.92 7.40 7.08
C PHE A 479 30.38 6.65 5.83
N LEU A 480 30.54 7.34 4.69
CA LEU A 480 30.98 6.71 3.44
C LEU A 480 32.40 6.17 3.50
N ILE A 481 33.32 6.84 4.22
CA ILE A 481 34.67 6.31 4.51
C ILE A 481 34.56 5.00 5.30
N THR A 482 33.69 4.96 6.31
CA THR A 482 33.46 3.76 7.13
C THR A 482 32.92 2.59 6.29
N ILE A 483 31.92 2.84 5.43
CA ILE A 483 31.41 1.83 4.49
C ILE A 483 32.54 1.36 3.56
N GLN A 484 33.29 2.28 2.96
CA GLN A 484 34.38 1.93 2.05
C GLN A 484 35.43 1.05 2.73
N ASN A 485 35.85 1.40 3.94
CA ASN A 485 36.84 0.65 4.70
C ASN A 485 36.31 -0.74 5.06
N SER A 486 35.06 -0.83 5.53
CA SER A 486 34.43 -2.10 5.86
C SER A 486 34.33 -3.02 4.64
N GLN A 487 33.84 -2.51 3.51
CA GLN A 487 33.70 -3.29 2.27
C GLN A 487 35.05 -3.72 1.69
N LYS A 488 36.10 -2.89 1.83
CA LYS A 488 37.47 -3.27 1.44
C LYS A 488 38.01 -4.39 2.32
N LEU A 489 37.73 -4.35 3.62
CA LEU A 489 38.19 -5.37 4.57
C LEU A 489 37.43 -6.70 4.40
N SER A 490 36.12 -6.65 4.16
CA SER A 490 35.29 -7.85 3.94
C SER A 490 35.34 -8.37 2.51
N ASN A 491 35.81 -7.56 1.56
CA ASN A 491 35.72 -7.79 0.12
C ASN A 491 34.29 -8.08 -0.38
N GLN A 492 33.29 -7.48 0.29
CA GLN A 492 31.86 -7.61 -0.03
C GLN A 492 31.15 -6.28 0.18
N GLU A 493 30.14 -5.97 -0.63
CA GLU A 493 29.28 -4.81 -0.41
C GLU A 493 28.41 -5.02 0.84
N LEU A 494 28.27 -3.98 1.66
CA LEU A 494 27.33 -4.01 2.78
C LEU A 494 25.89 -3.97 2.27
N ASP A 495 25.01 -4.73 2.89
CA ASP A 495 23.57 -4.66 2.60
C ASP A 495 22.94 -3.40 3.21
N ASN A 496 21.84 -2.95 2.61
CA ASN A 496 21.01 -1.85 3.10
C ASN A 496 21.75 -0.54 3.45
N VAL A 497 22.76 -0.14 2.66
CA VAL A 497 23.43 1.15 2.83
C VAL A 497 22.45 2.30 2.50
N SER A 498 22.03 3.05 3.51
CA SER A 498 21.04 4.14 3.33
C SER A 498 21.37 5.37 4.15
N ILE A 499 21.21 6.55 3.55
CA ILE A 499 21.36 7.85 4.21
C ILE A 499 20.03 8.60 4.15
N VAL A 500 19.54 9.06 5.29
CA VAL A 500 18.38 9.94 5.37
C VAL A 500 18.79 11.25 6.02
N VAL A 501 18.62 12.35 5.29
CA VAL A 501 18.97 13.71 5.73
C VAL A 501 17.72 14.43 6.21
N THR A 502 17.79 15.12 7.35
CA THR A 502 16.69 15.99 7.80
C THR A 502 16.73 17.32 7.05
N GLY A 503 15.81 17.49 6.09
CA GLY A 503 15.47 18.75 5.43
C GLY A 503 14.55 19.62 6.30
N SER A 504 13.78 20.50 5.66
CA SER A 504 12.74 21.31 6.30
C SER A 504 11.86 21.99 5.24
N GLU A 505 10.57 22.21 5.53
CA GLU A 505 9.71 23.05 4.70
C GLU A 505 10.20 24.51 4.61
N THR A 506 10.96 25.00 5.60
CA THR A 506 11.65 26.29 5.52
C THR A 506 12.66 26.31 4.35
N GLY A 507 13.22 25.17 3.96
CA GLY A 507 14.06 25.03 2.76
C GLY A 507 13.28 24.92 1.44
N VAL A 508 11.96 24.79 1.51
CA VAL A 508 11.04 24.72 0.35
C VAL A 508 10.41 26.08 0.09
N PHE A 509 9.79 26.66 1.12
CA PHE A 509 9.00 27.88 1.02
C PHE A 509 9.73 29.14 1.51
N GLY A 510 10.80 28.97 2.31
CA GLY A 510 11.41 30.07 3.05
C GLY A 510 10.67 30.38 4.35
N GLN A 511 11.31 31.12 5.25
CA GLN A 511 10.73 31.62 6.49
C GLN A 511 11.35 32.99 6.81
N GLU A 512 10.49 33.97 7.07
CA GLU A 512 10.93 35.30 7.48
C GLU A 512 11.79 35.21 8.75
N GLY A 513 12.93 35.89 8.75
CA GLY A 513 13.86 35.89 9.89
C GLY A 513 14.85 34.73 9.97
N HIS A 514 14.78 33.76 9.05
CA HIS A 514 15.59 32.53 9.09
C HIS A 514 16.24 32.15 7.76
N VAL A 515 16.73 33.15 7.01
CA VAL A 515 17.31 32.92 5.68
C VAL A 515 18.55 32.00 5.73
N GLU A 516 19.34 32.05 6.80
CA GLU A 516 20.48 31.16 7.04
C GLU A 516 20.07 29.69 7.16
N TYR A 517 18.97 29.42 7.86
CA TYR A 517 18.43 28.08 8.03
C TYR A 517 17.76 27.58 6.74
N ALA A 518 16.94 28.43 6.11
CA ALA A 518 16.27 28.15 4.84
C ALA A 518 17.27 27.79 3.75
N CYS A 519 18.29 28.63 3.54
CA CYS A 519 19.35 28.38 2.56
C CYS A 519 20.12 27.08 2.87
N GLY A 520 20.46 26.84 4.14
CA GLY A 520 21.14 25.62 4.54
C GLY A 520 20.32 24.36 4.24
N LYS A 521 19.04 24.32 4.65
CA LYS A 521 18.16 23.16 4.43
C LYS A 521 17.86 22.93 2.95
N ALA A 522 17.63 24.00 2.17
CA ALA A 522 17.50 23.92 0.72
C ALA A 522 18.75 23.32 0.06
N GLY A 523 19.94 23.77 0.49
CA GLY A 523 21.23 23.26 0.01
C GLY A 523 21.42 21.77 0.30
N LEU A 524 21.00 21.29 1.48
CA LEU A 524 21.04 19.88 1.83
C LEU A 524 20.08 19.03 0.97
N GLN A 525 18.79 19.41 0.93
CA GLN A 525 17.75 18.55 0.34
C GLN A 525 17.70 18.60 -1.19
N TYR A 526 18.08 19.74 -1.81
CA TYR A 526 18.07 19.91 -3.27
C TYR A 526 19.45 19.92 -3.91
N GLY A 527 20.51 20.19 -3.15
CA GLY A 527 21.89 20.16 -3.64
C GLY A 527 22.63 18.87 -3.24
N LEU A 528 22.88 18.70 -1.93
CA LEU A 528 23.72 17.63 -1.39
C LEU A 528 23.13 16.25 -1.70
N VAL A 529 21.85 16.03 -1.38
CA VAL A 529 21.16 14.74 -1.64
C VAL A 529 21.15 14.39 -3.13
N LYS A 530 20.88 15.36 -4.01
CA LYS A 530 20.87 15.16 -5.47
C LYS A 530 22.26 14.84 -6.03
N SER A 531 23.31 15.34 -5.40
CA SER A 531 24.70 15.11 -5.83
C SER A 531 25.22 13.77 -5.33
N VAL A 532 25.12 13.51 -4.02
CA VAL A 532 25.64 12.29 -3.38
C VAL A 532 24.99 11.03 -3.93
N LYS A 533 23.70 11.06 -4.31
CA LYS A 533 23.03 9.87 -4.89
C LYS A 533 23.73 9.33 -6.13
N ASN A 534 24.35 10.20 -6.94
CA ASN A 534 25.02 9.80 -8.17
C ASN A 534 26.42 9.21 -7.90
N GLU A 535 27.01 9.58 -6.76
CA GLU A 535 28.36 9.17 -6.35
C GLU A 535 28.34 7.90 -5.50
N ILE A 536 27.39 7.80 -4.57
CA ILE A 536 27.32 6.72 -3.58
C ILE A 536 27.20 5.34 -4.22
N VAL A 537 26.54 5.24 -5.37
CA VAL A 537 26.38 3.98 -6.13
C VAL A 537 27.69 3.43 -6.71
N ARG A 538 28.72 4.28 -6.86
CA ARG A 538 30.07 3.85 -7.27
C ARG A 538 30.84 3.17 -6.13
N LEU A 539 30.39 3.39 -4.89
CA LEU A 539 30.97 2.82 -3.68
C LEU A 539 30.20 1.56 -3.24
N ASN A 540 28.87 1.57 -3.38
CA ASN A 540 28.01 0.42 -3.14
C ASN A 540 26.82 0.46 -4.11
N SER A 541 26.68 -0.58 -4.92
CA SER A 541 25.72 -0.64 -6.04
C SER A 541 24.25 -0.46 -5.65
N ARG A 542 23.90 -0.67 -4.38
CA ARG A 542 22.53 -0.62 -3.82
C ARG A 542 22.33 0.53 -2.83
N ALA A 543 23.34 1.39 -2.66
CA ALA A 543 23.28 2.46 -1.68
C ALA A 543 22.33 3.59 -2.11
N ARG A 544 21.64 4.17 -1.11
CA ARG A 544 20.64 5.21 -1.34
C ARG A 544 20.85 6.39 -0.40
N ILE A 545 20.46 7.57 -0.88
CA ILE A 545 20.32 8.77 -0.06
C ILE A 545 19.00 9.47 -0.38
N ASN A 546 18.29 9.92 0.65
CA ASN A 546 17.06 10.72 0.55
C ASN A 546 17.02 11.79 1.64
N ALA A 547 16.05 12.70 1.55
CA ALA A 547 15.72 13.66 2.60
C ALA A 547 14.27 13.51 3.07
N VAL A 548 14.03 13.83 4.34
CA VAL A 548 12.69 14.07 4.89
C VAL A 548 12.63 15.56 5.25
N ALA A 549 11.65 16.30 4.74
CA ALA A 549 11.43 17.72 5.04
C ALA A 549 10.24 17.86 6.01
N PRO A 550 10.47 18.09 7.31
CA PRO A 550 9.39 18.28 8.25
C PRO A 550 8.79 19.68 8.14
N GLY A 551 7.47 19.79 8.35
CA GLY A 551 6.80 21.04 8.69
C GLY A 551 6.95 21.37 10.19
N TRP A 552 5.95 22.02 10.78
CA TRP A 552 5.94 22.28 12.23
C TRP A 552 5.88 20.99 13.04
N ILE A 553 6.93 20.71 13.83
CA ILE A 553 7.04 19.51 14.69
C ILE A 553 6.99 19.91 16.15
N ASN A 554 6.09 19.27 16.91
CA ASN A 554 6.00 19.46 18.35
C ASN A 554 7.29 18.98 19.07
N THR A 555 8.25 19.88 19.27
CA THR A 555 9.54 19.61 19.91
C THR A 555 9.94 20.74 20.84
N PRO A 556 10.85 20.49 21.81
CA PRO A 556 11.38 21.54 22.68
C PRO A 556 12.05 22.71 21.93
N LEU A 557 12.51 22.49 20.70
CA LEU A 557 13.14 23.53 19.86
C LEU A 557 12.16 24.63 19.43
N ILE A 558 10.86 24.35 19.41
CA ILE A 558 9.80 25.33 19.09
C ILE A 558 9.31 26.06 20.36
N GLY A 559 9.67 25.56 21.56
CA GLY A 559 9.34 26.18 22.84
C GLY A 559 7.83 26.33 23.08
N ASP A 560 7.46 27.31 23.91
CA ASP A 560 6.07 27.63 24.31
C ASP A 560 5.26 28.31 23.17
N ARG A 561 5.85 28.48 21.97
CA ARG A 561 5.24 29.21 20.84
C ARG A 561 3.98 28.54 20.29
N LEU A 562 3.86 27.22 20.46
CA LEU A 562 2.66 26.47 20.10
C LEU A 562 1.72 26.21 21.30
N ASP A 563 2.01 26.79 22.47
CA ASP A 563 1.16 26.65 23.66
C ASP A 563 -0.04 27.62 23.64
N ASP A 564 0.06 28.76 22.93
CA ASP A 564 -1.11 29.57 22.60
C ASP A 564 -1.88 28.88 21.45
N PRO A 565 -3.13 28.45 21.67
CA PRO A 565 -3.96 27.85 20.62
C PRO A 565 -4.12 28.75 19.38
N LYS A 566 -4.01 30.07 19.52
CA LYS A 566 -4.10 31.01 18.40
C LYS A 566 -2.83 31.08 17.57
N GLU A 567 -1.67 31.07 18.20
CA GLU A 567 -0.38 31.07 17.48
C GLU A 567 -0.17 29.72 16.81
N ARG A 568 -0.43 28.63 17.53
CA ARG A 568 -0.48 27.27 16.97
C ARG A 568 -1.43 27.17 15.78
N TRP A 569 -2.61 27.79 15.89
CA TRP A 569 -3.55 27.86 14.79
C TRP A 569 -2.94 28.58 13.59
N ALA A 570 -2.48 29.81 13.78
CA ALA A 570 -2.04 30.69 12.71
C ALA A 570 -0.78 30.16 11.99
N GLU A 571 0.17 29.61 12.73
CA GLU A 571 1.47 29.23 12.21
C GLU A 571 1.52 27.77 11.72
N ALA A 572 0.82 26.85 12.40
CA ALA A 572 1.03 25.42 12.22
C ALA A 572 -0.21 24.59 11.82
N GLU A 573 -1.43 25.13 11.92
CA GLU A 573 -2.64 24.38 11.57
C GLU A 573 -3.46 25.01 10.44
N ALA A 574 -3.48 26.33 10.32
CA ALA A 574 -4.37 27.03 9.39
C ALA A 574 -4.00 26.82 7.91
N THR A 575 -2.72 26.58 7.62
CA THR A 575 -2.18 26.32 6.28
C THR A 575 -1.95 24.83 6.00
N VAL A 576 -2.21 23.96 6.96
CA VAL A 576 -1.91 22.52 6.90
C VAL A 576 -3.19 21.72 6.64
N ALA A 577 -3.23 20.94 5.55
CA ALA A 577 -4.44 20.22 5.13
C ALA A 577 -4.96 19.22 6.19
N ILE A 578 -4.08 18.57 6.96
CA ILE A 578 -4.49 17.64 8.02
C ILE A 578 -4.87 18.39 9.33
N ARG A 579 -4.68 19.72 9.39
CA ARG A 579 -4.98 20.58 10.55
C ARG A 579 -4.34 20.06 11.85
N LYS A 580 -3.10 19.57 11.74
CA LYS A 580 -2.39 18.90 12.84
C LYS A 580 -0.91 19.24 12.77
N VAL A 581 -0.35 19.67 13.89
CA VAL A 581 1.11 19.73 14.11
C VAL A 581 1.66 18.31 14.05
N ALA A 582 2.74 18.09 13.30
CA ALA A 582 3.33 16.77 13.21
C ALA A 582 4.08 16.42 14.50
N GLU A 583 4.04 15.14 14.87
CA GLU A 583 4.79 14.64 16.02
C GLU A 583 6.17 14.18 15.57
N PRO A 584 7.21 14.21 16.43
CA PRO A 584 8.54 13.67 16.12
C PRO A 584 8.50 12.24 15.56
N SER A 585 7.53 11.44 16.02
CA SER A 585 7.31 10.07 15.54
C SER A 585 6.82 9.98 14.08
N ASP A 586 6.12 11.02 13.58
CA ASP A 586 5.68 11.07 12.17
C ASP A 586 6.90 11.18 11.23
N VAL A 587 7.89 12.00 11.61
CA VAL A 587 9.17 12.13 10.90
C VAL A 587 10.01 10.86 11.02
N ALA A 588 10.14 10.30 12.24
CA ALA A 588 10.91 9.09 12.50
C ALA A 588 10.44 7.89 11.68
N ARG A 589 9.12 7.67 11.58
CA ARG A 589 8.54 6.60 10.74
C ARG A 589 8.85 6.78 9.26
N CYS A 590 8.80 8.01 8.74
CA CYS A 590 9.18 8.29 7.36
C CYS A 590 10.68 8.01 7.11
N MET A 591 11.54 8.37 8.07
CA MET A 591 12.97 8.05 8.01
C MET A 591 13.23 6.54 8.01
N ALA A 592 12.53 5.77 8.85
CA ALA A 592 12.62 4.30 8.86
C ALA A 592 12.15 3.68 7.53
N PHE A 593 11.07 4.21 6.94
CA PHE A 593 10.61 3.83 5.60
C PHE A 593 11.70 4.04 4.53
N LEU A 594 12.30 5.24 4.47
CA LEU A 594 13.33 5.56 3.48
C LEU A 594 14.66 4.81 3.73
N ALA A 595 14.92 4.42 4.98
CA ALA A 595 16.07 3.60 5.34
C ALA A 595 15.94 2.14 4.86
N SER A 596 14.72 1.63 4.67
CA SER A 596 14.45 0.23 4.31
C SER A 596 14.76 -0.10 2.85
N HIS A 597 15.61 -1.11 2.59
CA HIS A 597 15.82 -1.65 1.24
C HIS A 597 14.59 -2.37 0.69
N ARG A 598 13.76 -2.98 1.55
CA ARG A 598 12.57 -3.73 1.13
C ARG A 598 11.50 -2.83 0.54
N VAL A 599 11.19 -1.71 1.19
CA VAL A 599 10.05 -0.84 0.78
C VAL A 599 10.47 0.42 0.04
N ALA A 600 11.73 0.86 0.21
CA ALA A 600 12.28 2.03 -0.48
C ALA A 600 13.44 1.69 -1.42
N GLY A 601 13.65 0.41 -1.78
CA GLY A 601 14.83 -0.08 -2.52
C GLY A 601 15.14 0.63 -3.83
N HIS A 602 14.11 1.25 -4.44
CA HIS A 602 14.23 2.06 -5.66
C HIS A 602 13.99 3.56 -5.46
N ILE A 603 13.99 4.06 -4.22
CA ILE A 603 13.81 5.47 -3.89
C ILE A 603 15.18 6.05 -3.50
N THR A 604 15.72 6.93 -4.34
CA THR A 604 16.91 7.73 -4.00
C THR A 604 16.87 9.11 -4.67
N GLY A 605 17.43 10.10 -3.99
CA GLY A 605 17.46 11.48 -4.44
C GLY A 605 16.14 12.20 -4.23
N GLN A 606 15.24 11.67 -3.41
CA GLN A 606 13.96 12.29 -3.12
C GLN A 606 14.02 13.10 -1.83
N CYS A 607 13.21 14.15 -1.78
CA CYS A 607 12.90 14.88 -0.56
C CYS A 607 11.41 14.69 -0.31
N ILE A 608 11.06 14.04 0.80
CA ILE A 608 9.68 13.72 1.16
C ILE A 608 9.22 14.69 2.25
N SER A 609 8.17 15.47 1.95
CA SER A 609 7.54 16.37 2.92
C SER A 609 6.74 15.59 3.97
N VAL A 610 6.95 15.92 5.24
CA VAL A 610 6.21 15.41 6.40
C VAL A 610 5.70 16.62 7.17
N ASP A 611 4.69 17.28 6.58
CA ASP A 611 4.22 18.61 6.96
C ASP A 611 2.68 18.69 7.09
N GLY A 612 2.00 17.55 6.91
CA GLY A 612 0.53 17.48 6.96
C GLY A 612 -0.17 18.09 5.73
N GLY A 613 0.54 18.30 4.62
CA GLY A 613 0.02 18.96 3.42
C GLY A 613 0.01 20.47 3.60
N GLN A 614 1.14 21.05 4.00
CA GLN A 614 1.28 22.48 4.21
C GLN A 614 1.20 23.22 2.85
N GLU A 615 0.33 24.22 2.76
CA GLU A 615 0.14 25.04 1.57
C GLU A 615 0.52 26.50 1.85
N GLY A 616 0.88 27.25 0.80
CA GLY A 616 1.12 28.69 0.90
C GLY A 616 -0.15 29.54 1.11
N ARG A 617 -1.30 28.93 1.42
CA ARG A 617 -2.59 29.61 1.62
C ARG A 617 -3.34 29.04 2.83
N LEU A 618 -4.20 29.85 3.43
CA LEU A 618 -5.08 29.42 4.53
C LEU A 618 -6.11 28.41 4.01
N LEU A 619 -6.05 27.20 4.55
CA LEU A 619 -7.02 26.12 4.33
C LEU A 619 -8.15 26.16 5.35
N TRP A 620 -7.82 26.54 6.59
CA TRP A 620 -8.78 26.55 7.68
C TRP A 620 -8.93 27.93 8.30
N ARG A 621 -10.17 28.36 8.52
CA ARG A 621 -10.51 29.62 9.21
C ARG A 621 -10.81 29.36 10.68
N GLU A 622 -10.41 30.29 11.55
CA GLU A 622 -10.59 30.18 13.01
C GLU A 622 -12.09 29.96 13.34
N ALA A 623 -12.39 28.94 14.16
CA ALA A 623 -13.75 28.69 14.61
C ALA A 623 -14.18 29.76 15.62
N ARG A 624 -15.30 30.45 15.37
CA ARG A 624 -15.83 31.45 16.29
C ARG A 624 -16.46 30.81 17.52
N SER A 625 -16.13 31.32 18.70
CA SER A 625 -16.83 31.03 19.95
C SER A 625 -18.33 31.31 19.84
N PRO A 626 -19.21 30.44 20.37
CA PRO A 626 -20.65 30.56 20.19
C PRO A 626 -21.29 31.48 21.24
N THR A 627 -21.40 32.77 20.93
CA THR A 627 -22.30 33.66 21.68
C THR A 627 -22.71 34.87 20.84
N GLN A 628 -23.89 34.82 20.22
CA GLN A 628 -24.90 35.88 20.38
C GLN A 628 -26.22 35.54 19.64
N THR A 629 -27.27 35.55 20.47
CA THR A 629 -28.72 35.67 20.26
C THR A 629 -29.24 35.98 18.85
N LEU A 630 -30.15 35.10 18.40
CA LEU A 630 -31.04 35.23 17.25
C LEU A 630 -32.24 36.14 17.56
N GLU A 631 -32.61 36.99 16.60
CA GLU A 631 -33.96 37.57 16.43
C GLU A 631 -34.37 37.52 14.94
N PRO A 632 -35.69 37.53 14.59
CA PRO A 632 -36.24 36.55 13.64
C PRO A 632 -36.75 37.04 12.26
N LYS A 633 -36.66 36.09 11.28
CA LYS A 633 -37.54 35.78 10.11
C LYS A 633 -37.64 36.75 8.90
N PRO A 634 -38.18 36.33 7.71
CA PRO A 634 -38.33 34.98 7.08
C PRO A 634 -37.75 34.95 5.61
N SER A 635 -37.41 33.82 4.97
CA SER A 635 -38.34 32.91 4.29
C SER A 635 -37.59 31.76 3.57
N MET A 636 -38.29 30.62 3.48
CA MET A 636 -38.03 29.34 2.77
C MET A 636 -36.72 28.55 3.08
N PRO A 637 -36.80 27.36 3.71
CA PRO A 637 -35.66 26.46 3.79
C PRO A 637 -35.43 25.73 2.45
N PRO A 638 -34.19 25.41 2.05
CA PRO A 638 -33.93 24.40 1.03
C PRO A 638 -34.51 23.07 1.53
N GLN A 639 -35.38 22.44 0.73
CA GLN A 639 -35.89 21.12 1.05
C GLN A 639 -34.77 20.09 0.89
N ILE A 640 -34.40 19.44 1.99
CA ILE A 640 -33.67 18.17 1.93
C ILE A 640 -34.67 17.15 1.36
N ILE A 641 -34.47 16.73 0.11
CA ILE A 641 -35.25 15.66 -0.49
C ILE A 641 -34.73 14.35 0.08
N LEU A 642 -35.46 13.80 1.05
CA LEU A 642 -35.25 12.43 1.50
C LEU A 642 -35.96 11.49 0.52
N ALA A 643 -35.18 10.67 -0.20
CA ALA A 643 -35.69 9.72 -1.17
C ALA A 643 -36.66 8.71 -0.53
N SER A 644 -37.84 8.51 -1.14
CA SER A 644 -38.70 7.35 -0.87
C SER A 644 -38.67 6.42 -2.08
N LYS A 645 -38.24 5.17 -1.90
CA LYS A 645 -38.35 4.12 -2.93
C LYS A 645 -39.82 3.92 -3.30
N SER A 646 -40.20 4.32 -4.51
CA SER A 646 -41.51 3.98 -5.06
C SER A 646 -41.44 3.87 -6.58
N GLY A 647 -42.25 2.97 -7.15
CA GLY A 647 -42.42 2.79 -8.60
C GLY A 647 -43.15 3.95 -9.28
N LYS A 648 -42.70 5.18 -9.01
CA LYS A 648 -43.19 6.42 -9.61
C LYS A 648 -42.57 6.59 -11.01
N PRO A 649 -43.26 7.28 -11.93
CA PRO A 649 -42.75 7.58 -13.25
C PRO A 649 -41.48 8.42 -13.17
N ARG A 650 -40.48 8.08 -13.99
CA ARG A 650 -39.17 8.74 -14.04
C ARG A 650 -38.91 9.37 -15.41
N ARG A 651 -38.00 10.33 -15.45
CA ARG A 651 -37.52 10.96 -16.68
C ARG A 651 -36.08 11.46 -16.53
N LEU A 652 -35.20 10.98 -17.40
CA LEU A 652 -33.80 11.36 -17.51
C LEU A 652 -33.44 11.62 -18.98
N ARG A 653 -33.04 12.84 -19.31
CA ARG A 653 -32.59 13.23 -20.66
C ARG A 653 -31.07 13.23 -20.73
N ILE A 654 -30.48 12.44 -21.61
CA ILE A 654 -29.03 12.40 -21.85
C ILE A 654 -28.68 13.53 -22.83
N CYS A 655 -27.89 14.50 -22.38
CA CYS A 655 -27.36 15.57 -23.23
C CYS A 655 -25.91 15.22 -23.59
N LEU A 656 -25.73 14.54 -24.72
CA LEU A 656 -24.39 14.27 -25.24
C LEU A 656 -23.97 15.44 -26.14
N SER A 657 -23.00 16.22 -25.67
CA SER A 657 -22.40 17.32 -26.43
C SER A 657 -20.95 17.06 -26.80
N VAL A 658 -20.51 17.72 -27.87
CA VAL A 658 -19.13 17.69 -28.35
C VAL A 658 -18.59 19.11 -28.49
N ASP A 659 -17.50 19.40 -27.80
CA ASP A 659 -16.80 20.68 -27.90
C ASP A 659 -15.66 20.50 -28.93
N PHE A 660 -15.79 21.14 -30.09
CA PHE A 660 -14.88 20.96 -31.22
C PHE A 660 -13.67 21.91 -31.15
N ASP A 661 -12.89 21.79 -30.09
CA ASP A 661 -11.80 22.71 -29.76
C ASP A 661 -10.66 22.64 -30.75
N ALA A 662 -10.15 21.43 -31.04
CA ALA A 662 -9.09 21.20 -32.01
C ALA A 662 -7.89 22.16 -31.87
N VAL A 663 -7.55 22.90 -32.93
CA VAL A 663 -6.42 23.83 -32.90
C VAL A 663 -6.73 25.05 -32.04
N SER A 664 -7.99 25.51 -32.00
CA SER A 664 -8.37 26.66 -31.17
C SER A 664 -8.14 26.41 -29.68
N GLY A 665 -8.36 25.19 -29.19
CA GLY A 665 -8.06 24.83 -27.79
C GLY A 665 -6.61 25.14 -27.40
N LEU A 666 -5.64 24.95 -28.29
CA LEU A 666 -4.21 25.27 -28.07
C LEU A 666 -3.87 26.75 -28.30
N LEU A 667 -4.72 27.49 -29.03
CA LEU A 667 -4.53 28.92 -29.26
C LEU A 667 -5.04 29.77 -28.09
N GLY A 668 -6.13 29.33 -27.45
CA GLY A 668 -6.71 29.98 -26.28
C GLY A 668 -6.30 29.28 -24.97
N THR A 669 -7.00 28.22 -24.61
CA THR A 669 -6.85 27.52 -23.32
C THR A 669 -5.46 26.95 -23.06
N GLY A 670 -4.93 26.18 -24.00
CA GLY A 670 -3.59 25.59 -23.97
C GLY A 670 -2.52 26.54 -24.46
N HIS A 671 -2.76 27.86 -24.48
CA HIS A 671 -1.82 28.82 -25.01
C HIS A 671 -0.51 28.80 -24.23
N SER A 672 0.58 28.58 -24.96
CA SER A 672 1.94 28.74 -24.47
C SER A 672 2.81 29.30 -25.61
N PRO A 673 3.75 30.22 -25.32
CA PRO A 673 4.74 30.64 -26.31
C PRO A 673 5.63 29.48 -26.79
N ASP A 674 5.69 28.39 -26.03
CA ASP A 674 6.50 27.20 -26.31
C ASP A 674 5.76 26.11 -27.11
N ASN A 675 4.46 26.32 -27.41
CA ASN A 675 3.68 25.39 -28.22
C ASN A 675 4.36 25.15 -29.58
N ASN A 676 4.56 23.88 -29.91
CA ASN A 676 5.30 23.45 -31.09
C ASN A 676 4.41 22.67 -32.08
N LEU A 677 5.00 22.23 -33.19
CA LEU A 677 4.29 21.51 -34.25
C LEU A 677 3.60 20.24 -33.74
N ALA A 678 4.18 19.55 -32.76
CA ALA A 678 3.58 18.34 -32.20
C ALA A 678 2.29 18.67 -31.44
N ASP A 679 2.26 19.77 -30.69
CA ASP A 679 1.06 20.21 -29.98
C ASP A 679 -0.06 20.52 -30.98
N TYR A 680 0.18 21.38 -31.97
CA TYR A 680 -0.82 21.70 -32.99
C TYR A 680 -1.28 20.48 -33.80
N SER A 681 -0.40 19.48 -33.99
CA SER A 681 -0.77 18.23 -34.68
C SER A 681 -1.88 17.46 -33.96
N SER A 682 -2.01 17.61 -32.63
CA SER A 682 -3.07 16.99 -31.85
C SER A 682 -4.45 17.62 -32.13
N GLY A 683 -4.52 18.95 -32.23
CA GLY A 683 -5.72 19.65 -32.66
C GLY A 683 -6.11 19.33 -34.11
N ILE A 684 -5.11 19.24 -35.00
CA ILE A 684 -5.31 18.80 -36.40
C ILE A 684 -5.86 17.36 -36.46
N PHE A 685 -5.41 16.46 -35.57
CA PHE A 685 -5.97 15.13 -35.44
C PHE A 685 -7.45 15.17 -35.02
N GLY A 686 -7.83 16.03 -34.06
CA GLY A 686 -9.22 16.21 -33.63
C GLY A 686 -10.13 16.55 -34.81
N GLY A 687 -9.74 17.54 -35.62
CA GLY A 687 -10.48 17.92 -36.83
C GLY A 687 -10.48 16.84 -37.91
N ASN A 688 -9.32 16.34 -38.33
CA ASN A 688 -9.23 15.44 -39.50
C ASN A 688 -9.66 13.99 -39.23
N VAL A 689 -9.57 13.52 -37.99
CA VAL A 689 -9.80 12.12 -37.62
C VAL A 689 -10.86 11.98 -36.53
N GLY A 690 -10.77 12.80 -35.47
CA GLY A 690 -11.64 12.71 -34.31
C GLY A 690 -13.12 12.88 -34.66
N ILE A 691 -13.45 13.92 -35.43
CA ILE A 691 -14.84 14.17 -35.87
C ILE A 691 -15.41 12.98 -36.62
N GLY A 692 -14.70 12.49 -37.63
CA GLY A 692 -15.18 11.38 -38.46
C GLY A 692 -15.41 10.10 -37.65
N ARG A 693 -14.67 9.89 -36.56
CA ARG A 693 -14.87 8.77 -35.63
C ARG A 693 -16.10 8.96 -34.75
N LEU A 694 -16.28 10.14 -34.16
CA LEU A 694 -17.45 10.47 -33.36
C LEU A 694 -18.74 10.38 -34.16
N LEU A 695 -18.79 10.99 -35.36
CA LEU A 695 -19.95 10.91 -36.25
C LEU A 695 -20.33 9.46 -36.59
N LYS A 696 -19.33 8.59 -36.82
CA LYS A 696 -19.58 7.15 -37.04
C LYS A 696 -20.16 6.45 -35.82
N VAL A 697 -19.68 6.76 -34.61
CA VAL A 697 -20.23 6.18 -33.37
C VAL A 697 -21.66 6.66 -33.15
N PHE A 698 -21.94 7.95 -33.34
CA PHE A 698 -23.29 8.49 -33.18
C PHE A 698 -24.27 7.96 -34.23
N GLN A 699 -23.81 7.80 -35.47
CA GLN A 699 -24.60 7.18 -36.54
C GLN A 699 -24.87 5.70 -36.24
N LYS A 700 -23.88 4.97 -35.75
CA LYS A 700 -24.02 3.55 -35.35
C LYS A 700 -25.10 3.36 -34.29
N HIS A 701 -25.24 4.31 -33.36
CA HIS A 701 -26.22 4.25 -32.25
C HIS A 701 -27.55 4.97 -32.55
N ASP A 702 -27.68 5.54 -33.75
CA ASP A 702 -28.83 6.34 -34.18
C ASP A 702 -29.13 7.50 -33.22
N ILE A 703 -28.08 8.26 -32.88
CA ILE A 703 -28.19 9.44 -32.00
C ILE A 703 -27.60 10.72 -32.62
N SER A 704 -27.16 10.70 -33.88
CA SER A 704 -26.48 11.85 -34.52
C SER A 704 -27.27 13.16 -34.41
N LYS A 705 -28.57 13.10 -34.70
CA LYS A 705 -29.49 14.26 -34.63
C LYS A 705 -29.80 14.70 -33.19
N ASP A 706 -29.49 13.87 -32.21
CA ASP A 706 -29.79 14.07 -30.79
C ASP A 706 -28.54 14.57 -30.02
N THR A 707 -27.47 14.93 -30.75
CA THR A 707 -26.24 15.52 -30.19
C THR A 707 -26.16 17.02 -30.42
N THR A 708 -25.44 17.72 -29.54
CA THR A 708 -25.13 19.16 -29.66
C THR A 708 -23.63 19.36 -29.84
N TRP A 709 -23.23 20.14 -30.85
CA TRP A 709 -21.82 20.44 -31.12
C TRP A 709 -21.53 21.92 -30.87
N PHE A 710 -20.70 22.23 -29.89
CA PHE A 710 -20.19 23.57 -29.65
C PHE A 710 -18.91 23.75 -30.44
N ILE A 711 -18.92 24.69 -31.39
CA ILE A 711 -17.81 24.83 -32.34
C ILE A 711 -17.22 26.24 -32.21
N PRO A 712 -15.91 26.38 -31.95
CA PRO A 712 -15.23 27.66 -32.04
C PRO A 712 -15.21 28.17 -33.49
N GLY A 713 -15.35 29.49 -33.68
CA GLY A 713 -15.30 30.10 -35.02
C GLY A 713 -14.04 29.72 -35.82
N HIS A 714 -12.87 29.65 -35.16
CA HIS A 714 -11.64 29.18 -35.78
C HIS A 714 -11.76 27.75 -36.32
N SER A 715 -12.34 26.82 -35.55
CA SER A 715 -12.59 25.45 -35.99
C SER A 715 -13.58 25.38 -37.16
N MET A 716 -14.58 26.25 -37.21
CA MET A 716 -15.50 26.35 -38.37
C MET A 716 -14.77 26.69 -39.65
N GLU A 717 -13.85 27.65 -39.60
CA GLU A 717 -13.10 28.12 -40.77
C GLU A 717 -11.94 27.20 -41.13
N THR A 718 -11.31 26.55 -40.15
CA THR A 718 -10.18 25.64 -40.35
C THR A 718 -10.61 24.29 -40.90
N PHE A 719 -11.78 23.78 -40.47
CA PHE A 719 -12.28 22.45 -40.83
C PHE A 719 -13.66 22.50 -41.49
N PRO A 720 -13.84 23.24 -42.61
CA PRO A 720 -15.16 23.53 -43.19
C PRO A 720 -15.87 22.26 -43.72
N THR A 721 -15.11 21.24 -44.12
CA THR A 721 -15.69 19.97 -44.59
C THR A 721 -16.28 19.20 -43.41
N GLN A 722 -15.58 19.18 -42.29
CA GLN A 722 -15.97 18.44 -41.09
C GLN A 722 -17.14 19.13 -40.37
N THR A 723 -17.11 20.46 -40.27
CA THR A 723 -18.26 21.21 -39.73
C THR A 723 -19.50 21.08 -40.59
N ARG A 724 -19.35 21.04 -41.93
CA ARG A 724 -20.47 20.70 -42.82
C ARG A 724 -21.02 19.30 -42.56
N ALA A 725 -20.16 18.30 -42.37
CA ALA A 725 -20.58 16.93 -42.06
C ALA A 725 -21.33 16.82 -40.72
N ILE A 726 -20.97 17.64 -39.73
CA ILE A 726 -21.71 17.74 -38.46
C ILE A 726 -23.12 18.29 -38.71
N VAL A 727 -23.26 19.39 -39.46
CA VAL A 727 -24.59 19.95 -39.84
C VAL A 727 -25.42 18.93 -40.61
N ASP A 728 -24.81 18.26 -41.60
CA ASP A 728 -25.51 17.27 -42.43
C ASP A 728 -25.96 16.03 -41.63
N SER A 729 -25.36 15.78 -40.47
CA SER A 729 -25.78 14.71 -39.55
C SER A 729 -27.08 15.04 -38.78
N GLY A 730 -27.54 16.29 -38.85
CA GLY A 730 -28.73 16.79 -38.16
C GLY A 730 -28.49 17.23 -36.73
N ALA A 731 -27.24 17.23 -36.26
CA ALA A 731 -26.88 17.67 -34.92
C ALA A 731 -27.17 19.17 -34.69
N GLU A 732 -27.40 19.55 -33.43
CA GLU A 732 -27.50 20.95 -33.04
C GLU A 732 -26.11 21.62 -33.08
N ILE A 733 -26.04 22.89 -33.50
CA ILE A 733 -24.82 23.70 -33.46
C ILE A 733 -24.94 24.81 -32.41
N GLY A 734 -24.02 24.82 -31.45
CA GLY A 734 -23.80 25.87 -30.46
C GLY A 734 -22.50 26.64 -30.70
N LEU A 735 -22.37 27.80 -30.08
CA LEU A 735 -21.17 28.64 -30.16
C LEU A 735 -20.17 28.35 -29.05
N HIS A 736 -18.88 28.51 -29.34
CA HIS A 736 -17.80 28.20 -28.40
C HIS A 736 -16.59 29.15 -28.50
N GLY A 737 -16.85 30.46 -28.54
CA GLY A 737 -15.81 31.47 -28.82
C GLY A 737 -15.28 31.38 -30.25
N TYR A 738 -14.13 32.01 -30.53
CA TYR A 738 -13.50 31.97 -31.85
C TYR A 738 -12.23 31.13 -31.81
N CYS A 739 -11.20 31.55 -31.08
CA CYS A 739 -9.96 30.83 -30.80
C CYS A 739 -9.99 30.12 -29.44
N HIS A 740 -11.17 29.80 -28.91
CA HIS A 740 -11.36 29.16 -27.61
C HIS A 740 -10.72 29.98 -26.45
N GLU A 741 -10.99 31.29 -26.48
CA GLU A 741 -10.42 32.29 -25.57
C GLU A 741 -11.10 32.29 -24.20
N SER A 742 -10.33 32.41 -23.12
CA SER A 742 -10.90 32.65 -21.77
C SER A 742 -11.61 34.00 -21.75
N ALA A 743 -12.86 34.02 -21.28
CA ALA A 743 -13.60 35.28 -21.14
C ALA A 743 -12.83 36.28 -20.29
N TYR A 744 -12.24 35.84 -19.17
CA TYR A 744 -11.50 36.72 -18.23
C TYR A 744 -10.22 37.32 -18.83
N SER A 745 -9.73 36.80 -19.94
CA SER A 745 -8.60 37.36 -20.69
C SER A 745 -9.01 38.41 -21.72
N MET A 746 -10.31 38.60 -21.97
CA MET A 746 -10.86 39.52 -22.95
C MET A 746 -11.50 40.75 -22.29
N THR A 747 -11.50 41.90 -22.98
CA THR A 747 -12.37 43.05 -22.68
C THR A 747 -13.81 42.75 -23.11
N GLU A 748 -14.80 43.49 -22.59
CA GLU A 748 -16.20 43.32 -23.01
C GLU A 748 -16.42 43.58 -24.52
N GLU A 749 -15.64 44.50 -25.09
CA GLU A 749 -15.63 44.77 -26.54
C GLU A 749 -15.11 43.55 -27.32
N GLN A 750 -14.01 42.94 -26.88
CA GLN A 750 -13.48 41.72 -27.48
C GLN A 750 -14.46 40.55 -27.36
N GLU A 751 -15.12 40.38 -26.19
CA GLU A 751 -16.17 39.37 -26.01
C GLU A 751 -17.32 39.57 -27.02
N ARG A 752 -17.75 40.81 -27.21
CA ARG A 752 -18.81 41.16 -28.17
C ARG A 752 -18.37 40.85 -29.60
N ASP A 753 -17.17 41.24 -29.99
CA ASP A 753 -16.64 41.01 -31.35
C ASP A 753 -16.51 39.51 -31.64
N VAL A 754 -15.98 38.73 -30.70
CA VAL A 754 -15.86 37.27 -30.79
C VAL A 754 -17.24 36.63 -30.91
N LEU A 755 -18.22 37.04 -30.09
CA LEU A 755 -19.57 36.52 -30.12
C LEU A 755 -20.25 36.82 -31.47
N LEU A 756 -20.22 38.07 -31.93
CA LEU A 756 -20.82 38.49 -33.20
C LEU A 756 -20.18 37.77 -34.39
N LYS A 757 -18.85 37.61 -34.38
CA LYS A 757 -18.16 36.87 -35.43
C LYS A 757 -18.57 35.40 -35.45
N SER A 758 -18.65 34.78 -34.28
CA SER A 758 -19.04 33.37 -34.14
C SER A 758 -20.50 33.14 -34.57
N MET A 759 -21.40 34.08 -34.26
CA MET A 759 -22.79 34.08 -34.72
C MET A 759 -22.87 34.13 -36.25
N GLU A 760 -22.13 35.04 -36.89
CA GLU A 760 -22.08 35.16 -38.36
C GLU A 760 -21.64 33.85 -39.02
N LEU A 761 -20.56 33.24 -38.50
CA LEU A 761 -20.01 32.00 -39.02
C LEU A 761 -20.98 30.83 -38.86
N ALA A 762 -21.59 30.69 -37.67
CA ALA A 762 -22.56 29.63 -37.40
C ALA A 762 -23.83 29.76 -38.24
N GLU A 763 -24.36 30.99 -38.40
CA GLU A 763 -25.54 31.26 -39.22
C GLU A 763 -25.27 30.91 -40.69
N LYS A 764 -24.09 31.28 -41.20
CA LYS A 764 -23.65 30.89 -42.55
C LYS A 764 -23.49 29.37 -42.68
N LEU A 765 -22.89 28.72 -41.69
CA LEU A 765 -22.71 27.27 -41.68
C LEU A 765 -24.07 26.54 -41.69
N CYS A 766 -25.04 27.03 -40.92
CA CYS A 766 -26.36 26.43 -40.74
C CYS A 766 -27.44 26.96 -41.72
N ASN A 767 -27.03 27.46 -42.89
CA ASN A 767 -27.93 27.94 -43.94
C ASN A 767 -28.97 28.98 -43.47
N GLY A 768 -28.54 29.92 -42.63
CA GLY A 768 -29.38 30.99 -42.07
C GLY A 768 -30.05 30.64 -40.74
N LYS A 769 -29.93 29.40 -40.22
CA LYS A 769 -30.40 29.08 -38.87
C LYS A 769 -29.42 29.68 -37.84
N LYS A 770 -29.93 30.49 -36.93
CA LYS A 770 -29.13 31.05 -35.82
C LYS A 770 -28.86 29.98 -34.76
N ALA A 771 -27.63 29.97 -34.24
CA ALA A 771 -27.31 29.22 -33.04
C ALA A 771 -28.08 29.80 -31.84
N VAL A 772 -28.61 28.91 -30.99
CA VAL A 772 -29.39 29.30 -29.81
C VAL A 772 -28.71 28.90 -28.50
N GLY A 773 -27.64 28.11 -28.59
CA GLY A 773 -26.82 27.66 -27.47
C GLY A 773 -25.42 28.26 -27.49
N TYR A 774 -24.89 28.50 -26.31
CA TYR A 774 -23.51 28.92 -26.09
C TYR A 774 -22.86 28.04 -25.02
N ARG A 775 -21.55 27.85 -25.14
CA ARG A 775 -20.70 27.34 -24.07
C ARG A 775 -19.44 28.18 -24.04
N ALA A 776 -19.04 28.66 -22.88
CA ALA A 776 -17.81 29.41 -22.72
C ALA A 776 -16.61 28.46 -22.80
N PRO A 777 -15.56 28.82 -23.55
CA PRO A 777 -14.25 28.17 -23.43
C PRO A 777 -13.83 28.05 -21.96
N LEU A 778 -13.29 26.89 -21.56
CA LEU A 778 -12.94 26.56 -20.16
C LEU A 778 -14.08 26.61 -19.14
N TYR A 779 -15.33 26.72 -19.59
CA TYR A 779 -16.48 26.98 -18.72
C TYR A 779 -16.34 28.30 -17.93
N GLU A 780 -15.44 29.19 -18.38
CA GLU A 780 -15.19 30.50 -17.78
C GLU A 780 -16.05 31.56 -18.47
N ILE A 781 -17.18 31.90 -17.85
CA ILE A 781 -18.12 32.90 -18.35
C ILE A 781 -18.19 34.13 -17.43
N LYS A 782 -18.28 35.34 -18.01
CA LYS A 782 -18.49 36.59 -17.26
C LYS A 782 -19.96 37.01 -17.29
N GLU A 783 -20.33 37.88 -16.36
CA GLU A 783 -21.62 38.55 -16.36
C GLU A 783 -21.87 39.34 -17.65
N SER A 784 -20.82 39.99 -18.17
CA SER A 784 -20.85 40.65 -19.47
C SER A 784 -21.25 39.68 -20.58
N THR A 785 -20.64 38.48 -20.60
CA THR A 785 -20.98 37.42 -21.54
C THR A 785 -22.44 37.00 -21.41
N VAL A 786 -22.93 36.71 -20.20
CA VAL A 786 -24.34 36.33 -19.97
C VAL A 786 -25.30 37.41 -20.47
N ASN A 787 -25.01 38.68 -20.17
CA ASN A 787 -25.82 39.81 -20.62
C ASN A 787 -25.77 39.97 -22.15
N LEU A 788 -24.62 39.75 -22.79
CA LEU A 788 -24.49 39.73 -24.26
C LEU A 788 -25.33 38.61 -24.89
N LEU A 789 -25.28 37.40 -24.32
CA LEU A 789 -26.11 36.28 -24.78
C LEU A 789 -27.61 36.61 -24.66
N GLN A 790 -28.02 37.21 -23.54
CA GLN A 790 -29.39 37.68 -23.34
C GLN A 790 -29.80 38.84 -24.26
N GLU A 791 -28.88 39.74 -24.61
CA GLU A 791 -29.07 40.84 -25.57
C GLU A 791 -29.35 40.28 -26.97
N HIS A 792 -28.60 39.25 -27.37
CA HIS A 792 -28.70 38.60 -28.67
C HIS A 792 -29.74 37.47 -28.74
N GLY A 793 -30.47 37.23 -27.65
CA GLY A 793 -31.61 36.31 -27.62
C GLY A 793 -31.24 34.83 -27.65
N PHE A 794 -30.08 34.46 -27.09
CA PHE A 794 -29.72 33.07 -26.87
C PHE A 794 -30.76 32.39 -25.96
N LEU A 795 -30.97 31.10 -26.21
CA LEU A 795 -31.91 30.28 -25.45
C LEU A 795 -31.26 29.74 -24.18
N TYR A 796 -30.03 29.26 -24.30
CA TYR A 796 -29.31 28.65 -23.20
C TYR A 796 -27.79 28.87 -23.23
N ASP A 797 -27.18 28.75 -22.05
CA ASP A 797 -25.75 28.56 -21.81
C ASP A 797 -25.52 27.17 -21.18
N SER A 798 -24.31 26.64 -21.32
CA SER A 798 -23.89 25.38 -20.69
C SER A 798 -22.44 25.49 -20.22
N SER A 799 -22.21 26.40 -19.27
CA SER A 799 -20.89 26.75 -18.74
C SER A 799 -20.84 26.74 -17.22
N LEU A 800 -21.95 26.92 -16.54
CA LEU A 800 -22.01 27.00 -15.08
C LEU A 800 -22.40 25.65 -14.47
N ASN A 801 -22.13 25.49 -13.17
CA ASN A 801 -22.26 24.23 -12.46
C ASN A 801 -22.98 24.36 -11.09
N SER A 802 -23.90 25.33 -10.96
CA SER A 802 -24.68 25.51 -9.72
C SER A 802 -25.65 24.34 -9.43
N HIS A 803 -25.82 23.45 -10.40
CA HIS A 803 -26.49 22.15 -10.27
C HIS A 803 -25.74 21.12 -11.11
N ASP A 804 -25.97 19.83 -10.88
CA ASP A 804 -25.28 18.72 -11.55
C ASP A 804 -26.15 17.92 -12.54
N CYS A 805 -27.47 17.90 -12.33
CA CYS A 805 -28.46 17.16 -13.14
C CYS A 805 -29.77 17.90 -13.42
N LEU A 806 -29.91 19.19 -13.08
CA LEU A 806 -31.09 20.01 -13.41
C LEU A 806 -30.69 21.30 -14.13
N PRO A 807 -31.40 21.69 -15.20
CA PRO A 807 -31.28 23.04 -15.73
C PRO A 807 -31.79 24.08 -14.73
N TYR A 808 -31.36 25.33 -14.87
CA TYR A 808 -31.86 26.47 -14.09
C TYR A 808 -31.86 27.74 -14.95
N PHE A 809 -32.38 28.85 -14.43
CA PHE A 809 -32.43 30.12 -15.14
C PHE A 809 -31.33 31.07 -14.67
N LEU A 810 -30.78 31.81 -15.63
CA LEU A 810 -30.00 33.02 -15.41
C LEU A 810 -30.92 34.23 -15.72
N PRO A 811 -31.41 34.94 -14.69
CA PRO A 811 -32.35 36.05 -14.84
C PRO A 811 -31.85 37.18 -15.74
N LYS A 812 -32.78 37.90 -16.38
CA LYS A 812 -32.49 39.09 -17.20
C LYS A 812 -33.01 40.37 -16.51
N PRO A 813 -32.16 41.39 -16.22
CA PRO A 813 -30.71 41.40 -16.44
C PRO A 813 -29.98 40.44 -15.49
N PHE A 814 -28.84 39.92 -15.93
CA PHE A 814 -27.99 39.12 -15.05
C PHE A 814 -27.08 40.05 -14.25
N GLU A 815 -27.47 40.31 -12.99
CA GLU A 815 -26.79 41.27 -12.11
C GLU A 815 -25.45 40.77 -11.56
N GLY A 816 -25.07 39.51 -11.83
CA GLY A 816 -23.81 38.94 -11.36
C GLY A 816 -23.82 38.62 -9.87
N ILE A 817 -23.93 37.34 -9.55
CA ILE A 817 -23.86 36.89 -8.17
C ILE A 817 -22.38 36.75 -7.78
N ARG A 818 -21.72 37.87 -7.47
CA ARG A 818 -20.33 37.82 -6.99
C ARG A 818 -20.28 37.68 -5.48
N PRO A 819 -19.57 36.68 -4.95
CA PRO A 819 -19.25 36.67 -3.53
C PRO A 819 -18.47 37.94 -3.20
N THR A 820 -18.72 38.50 -2.02
CA THR A 820 -17.85 39.59 -1.57
C THR A 820 -16.49 38.99 -1.29
N VAL A 821 -15.53 39.26 -2.17
CA VAL A 821 -14.16 38.75 -2.07
C VAL A 821 -13.51 39.39 -0.84
N PRO A 822 -12.85 38.61 0.03
CA PRO A 822 -12.10 39.16 1.15
C PRO A 822 -11.07 40.19 0.70
N ASP A 823 -11.29 41.44 1.13
CA ASP A 823 -10.29 42.50 1.08
C ASP A 823 -9.66 42.58 2.47
N TYR A 824 -8.47 41.98 2.61
CA TYR A 824 -7.75 41.88 3.88
C TYR A 824 -7.15 43.20 4.34
N GLU A 825 -7.17 44.25 3.49
CA GLU A 825 -6.78 45.61 3.87
C GLU A 825 -7.94 46.38 4.52
N LYS A 826 -9.18 45.87 4.41
CA LYS A 826 -10.39 46.49 4.97
C LYS A 826 -10.91 45.73 6.18
N PRO A 827 -11.71 46.38 7.06
CA PRO A 827 -12.38 45.67 8.16
C PRO A 827 -13.18 44.48 7.63
N ALA A 828 -13.14 43.35 8.35
CA ALA A 828 -13.81 42.13 7.93
C ALA A 828 -15.32 42.31 7.62
N SER A 829 -15.98 43.29 8.26
CA SER A 829 -17.38 43.64 7.99
C SER A 829 -17.65 44.05 6.54
N THR A 830 -16.61 44.44 5.79
CA THR A 830 -16.74 44.78 4.37
C THR A 830 -17.03 43.56 3.49
N TRP A 831 -16.55 42.37 3.88
CA TRP A 831 -16.68 41.13 3.10
C TRP A 831 -17.35 39.96 3.82
N MET A 832 -17.61 40.05 5.13
CA MET A 832 -18.45 39.10 5.89
C MET A 832 -19.94 39.28 5.58
N LYS A 833 -20.29 39.25 4.29
CA LYS A 833 -21.65 39.32 3.79
C LYS A 833 -21.97 37.99 3.12
N PRO A 834 -23.12 37.38 3.42
CA PRO A 834 -23.52 36.16 2.72
C PRO A 834 -23.69 36.47 1.22
N LEU A 835 -23.40 35.48 0.39
CA LEU A 835 -23.79 35.54 -1.01
C LEU A 835 -25.32 35.50 -1.08
N ILE A 836 -25.91 36.50 -1.73
CA ILE A 836 -27.36 36.51 -1.97
C ILE A 836 -27.61 35.67 -3.21
N ILE A 837 -28.20 34.49 -3.01
CA ILE A 837 -28.64 33.61 -4.09
C ILE A 837 -30.05 34.05 -4.47
N PRO A 838 -30.28 34.56 -5.70
CA PRO A 838 -31.60 34.99 -6.13
C PRO A 838 -32.52 33.79 -6.37
N ASP A 839 -33.81 33.99 -6.12
CA ASP A 839 -34.83 33.01 -6.43
C ASP A 839 -34.94 32.78 -7.95
N GLN A 840 -35.21 31.53 -8.32
CA GLN A 840 -35.46 31.15 -9.70
C GLN A 840 -36.81 31.69 -10.17
N PRO A 841 -36.93 32.28 -11.37
CA PRO A 841 -38.21 32.72 -11.90
C PRO A 841 -39.16 31.53 -12.07
N GLU A 842 -40.44 31.75 -11.80
CA GLU A 842 -41.47 30.71 -11.96
C GLU A 842 -41.54 30.26 -13.42
N VAL A 843 -41.52 28.95 -13.66
CA VAL A 843 -41.56 28.39 -15.01
C VAL A 843 -42.84 28.81 -15.74
N GLY A 844 -42.73 29.14 -17.02
CA GLY A 844 -43.83 29.67 -17.83
C GLY A 844 -44.13 31.15 -17.59
N SER A 845 -43.55 31.79 -16.56
CA SER A 845 -43.65 33.23 -16.36
C SER A 845 -42.90 34.01 -17.44
N ARG A 846 -43.24 35.29 -17.61
CA ARG A 846 -42.49 36.19 -18.48
C ARG A 846 -41.01 36.27 -18.09
N ALA A 847 -40.70 36.30 -16.80
CA ALA A 847 -39.33 36.34 -16.29
C ALA A 847 -38.54 35.08 -16.67
N ALA A 848 -39.14 33.88 -16.58
CA ALA A 848 -38.50 32.65 -17.03
C ALA A 848 -38.31 32.61 -18.55
N ASN A 849 -39.27 33.14 -19.31
CA ASN A 849 -39.17 33.21 -20.76
C ASN A 849 -38.07 34.18 -21.24
N ASP A 850 -37.87 35.29 -20.53
CA ASP A 850 -36.84 36.31 -20.83
C ASP A 850 -35.44 35.92 -20.30
N SER A 851 -35.36 34.99 -19.34
CA SER A 851 -34.09 34.45 -18.79
C SER A 851 -33.35 33.55 -19.77
N LEU A 852 -32.03 33.40 -19.59
CA LEU A 852 -31.24 32.35 -20.25
C LEU A 852 -31.44 31.04 -19.47
N VAL A 853 -31.56 29.89 -20.13
CA VAL A 853 -31.50 28.60 -19.43
C VAL A 853 -30.03 28.19 -19.28
N GLU A 854 -29.63 27.79 -18.10
CA GLU A 854 -28.35 27.13 -17.87
C GLU A 854 -28.56 25.62 -17.86
N ILE A 855 -27.87 24.90 -18.74
CA ILE A 855 -27.79 23.44 -18.71
C ILE A 855 -26.42 23.08 -18.13
N PRO A 856 -26.37 22.50 -16.92
CA PRO A 856 -25.13 22.46 -16.16
C PRO A 856 -24.01 21.72 -16.88
N ALA A 857 -22.84 22.36 -16.96
CA ALA A 857 -21.60 21.69 -17.33
C ALA A 857 -21.04 20.91 -16.13
N SER A 858 -20.25 19.87 -16.37
CA SER A 858 -19.61 19.12 -15.29
C SER A 858 -18.22 18.60 -15.66
N TRP A 859 -17.24 18.98 -14.84
CA TRP A 859 -15.89 18.43 -14.86
C TRP A 859 -15.83 16.91 -14.63
N TYR A 860 -16.91 16.32 -14.09
CA TYR A 860 -16.99 14.89 -13.79
C TYR A 860 -17.68 14.07 -14.89
N THR A 861 -18.23 14.70 -15.92
CA THR A 861 -18.80 14.05 -17.10
C THR A 861 -18.27 14.69 -18.38
N GLU A 862 -16.96 14.89 -18.42
CA GLU A 862 -16.22 15.35 -19.59
C GLU A 862 -14.89 14.59 -19.73
N ASP A 863 -14.32 14.56 -20.94
CA ASP A 863 -13.14 13.76 -21.27
C ASP A 863 -11.82 14.52 -21.38
N ALA A 864 -11.84 15.84 -21.64
CA ALA A 864 -10.64 16.65 -21.85
C ALA A 864 -9.81 16.79 -20.57
N THR A 865 -10.37 17.18 -19.42
CA THR A 865 -9.56 17.35 -18.19
C THR A 865 -8.79 16.07 -17.81
N PRO A 866 -9.40 14.86 -17.79
CA PRO A 866 -8.68 13.65 -17.43
C PRO A 866 -7.86 13.02 -18.57
N MET A 867 -8.27 13.17 -19.83
CA MET A 867 -7.71 12.40 -20.95
C MET A 867 -7.09 13.24 -22.08
N CYS A 868 -7.15 14.57 -22.02
CA CYS A 868 -6.37 15.46 -22.89
C CYS A 868 -5.08 15.92 -22.19
N PHE A 869 -3.98 15.91 -22.94
CA PHE A 869 -2.66 16.34 -22.45
C PHE A 869 -2.25 17.66 -23.13
N TYR A 870 -2.05 18.70 -22.31
CA TYR A 870 -1.54 20.00 -22.69
C TYR A 870 -0.15 20.18 -22.10
N SER A 871 0.88 20.01 -22.93
CA SER A 871 2.31 19.92 -22.56
C SER A 871 2.84 21.07 -21.69
N HIS A 872 2.21 22.24 -21.74
CA HIS A 872 2.66 23.45 -21.06
C HIS A 872 1.75 23.92 -19.91
N LEU A 873 0.68 23.17 -19.58
CA LEU A 873 -0.20 23.51 -18.46
C LEU A 873 0.16 22.67 -17.23
N PRO A 874 0.42 23.26 -16.05
CA PRO A 874 0.90 22.55 -14.87
C PRO A 874 -0.11 21.53 -14.31
N ASN A 875 -1.41 21.76 -14.53
CA ASN A 875 -2.49 20.90 -14.03
C ASN A 875 -3.02 19.91 -15.08
N THR A 876 -2.36 19.77 -16.23
CA THR A 876 -2.80 18.84 -17.26
C THR A 876 -2.73 17.38 -16.79
N GLN A 877 -3.63 16.53 -17.28
CA GLN A 877 -3.57 15.07 -17.09
C GLN A 877 -3.23 14.37 -18.40
N GLY A 878 -4.13 13.57 -18.97
CA GLY A 878 -3.95 12.90 -20.27
C GLY A 878 -3.67 11.41 -20.21
N TYR A 879 -3.51 10.84 -19.01
CA TYR A 879 -3.16 9.42 -18.82
C TYR A 879 -4.16 8.67 -17.91
N VAL A 880 -5.31 9.28 -17.59
CA VAL A 880 -6.34 8.62 -16.79
C VAL A 880 -6.93 7.43 -17.56
N SER A 881 -7.05 6.28 -16.89
CA SER A 881 -7.52 5.04 -17.50
C SER A 881 -8.96 5.15 -17.99
N VAL A 882 -9.22 4.71 -19.23
CA VAL A 882 -10.57 4.60 -19.81
C VAL A 882 -11.53 3.75 -18.95
N LYS A 883 -11.00 2.79 -18.17
CA LYS A 883 -11.83 1.98 -17.25
C LYS A 883 -12.36 2.80 -16.08
N VAL A 884 -11.56 3.74 -15.58
CA VAL A 884 -11.95 4.65 -14.49
C VAL A 884 -13.00 5.62 -15.00
N MET A 885 -12.77 6.21 -16.18
CA MET A 885 -13.71 7.14 -16.81
C MET A 885 -15.06 6.49 -17.09
N GLU A 886 -15.07 5.33 -17.77
CA GLU A 886 -16.30 4.59 -18.07
C GLU A 886 -17.08 4.23 -16.80
N LYS A 887 -16.39 3.83 -15.73
CA LYS A 887 -17.02 3.49 -14.45
C LYS A 887 -17.60 4.74 -13.79
N MET A 888 -16.83 5.81 -13.68
CA MET A 888 -17.26 7.06 -13.03
C MET A 888 -18.51 7.64 -13.71
N TRP A 889 -18.53 7.68 -15.03
CA TRP A 889 -19.69 8.16 -15.78
C TRP A 889 -20.91 7.26 -15.61
N LEU A 890 -20.71 5.94 -15.58
CA LEU A 890 -21.81 4.99 -15.37
C LEU A 890 -22.37 5.07 -13.95
N ASP A 891 -21.51 5.13 -12.94
CA ASP A 891 -21.91 5.26 -11.53
C ASP A 891 -22.74 6.54 -11.33
N ARG A 892 -22.31 7.65 -11.93
CA ARG A 892 -23.07 8.92 -11.88
C ARG A 892 -24.41 8.83 -12.61
N PHE A 893 -24.44 8.23 -13.80
CA PHE A 893 -25.68 8.00 -14.54
C PHE A 893 -26.67 7.17 -13.72
N GLU A 894 -26.21 6.06 -13.14
CA GLU A 894 -27.02 5.16 -12.33
C GLU A 894 -27.54 5.86 -11.07
N TRP A 895 -26.70 6.66 -10.40
CA TRP A 895 -27.13 7.43 -9.25
C TRP A 895 -28.24 8.43 -9.57
N ILE A 896 -28.07 9.23 -10.63
CA ILE A 896 -29.09 10.20 -11.07
C ILE A 896 -30.38 9.47 -11.48
N TRP A 897 -30.25 8.38 -12.23
CA TRP A 897 -31.39 7.57 -12.64
C TRP A 897 -32.17 6.98 -11.46
N GLU A 898 -31.49 6.51 -10.43
CA GLU A 898 -32.13 5.87 -9.27
C GLU A 898 -32.65 6.87 -8.24
N ASN A 899 -32.05 8.06 -8.14
CA ASN A 899 -32.26 8.96 -7.00
C ASN A 899 -32.76 10.35 -7.36
N GLU A 900 -32.61 10.81 -8.60
CA GLU A 900 -32.91 12.20 -8.99
C GLU A 900 -33.79 12.31 -10.24
N SER A 901 -34.13 11.22 -10.92
CA SER A 901 -34.89 11.25 -12.18
C SER A 901 -36.40 11.25 -12.02
N TRP A 902 -36.94 11.70 -10.88
CA TRP A 902 -38.39 11.64 -10.61
C TRP A 902 -39.17 12.62 -11.49
N LEU A 903 -40.29 12.18 -12.08
CA LEU A 903 -41.12 13.05 -12.90
C LEU A 903 -42.14 13.85 -12.08
N SER A 904 -42.71 13.26 -11.03
CA SER A 904 -43.84 13.84 -10.29
C SER A 904 -43.45 14.64 -9.05
N GLU A 905 -42.18 14.61 -8.64
CA GLU A 905 -41.68 15.18 -7.39
C GLU A 905 -40.33 15.87 -7.61
N GLY A 906 -39.89 16.66 -6.64
CA GLY A 906 -38.60 17.36 -6.71
C GLY A 906 -38.64 18.70 -7.47
N PRO A 907 -37.49 19.39 -7.60
CA PRO A 907 -37.41 20.76 -8.14
C PRO A 907 -37.77 20.81 -9.63
N SER A 908 -37.61 19.69 -10.32
CA SER A 908 -37.91 19.50 -11.73
C SER A 908 -39.27 18.87 -12.02
N ALA A 909 -40.17 18.77 -11.03
CA ALA A 909 -41.48 18.15 -11.19
C ALA A 909 -42.16 18.58 -12.51
N GLY A 910 -42.48 17.60 -13.36
CA GLY A 910 -43.02 17.73 -14.71
C GLY A 910 -41.97 17.64 -15.84
N PHE A 911 -40.72 18.01 -15.60
CA PHE A 911 -39.64 17.99 -16.61
C PHE A 911 -38.71 16.78 -16.49
N GLY A 912 -38.34 16.37 -15.27
CA GLY A 912 -37.33 15.33 -15.01
C GLY A 912 -35.91 15.87 -14.91
N SER A 913 -34.91 15.00 -15.04
CA SER A 913 -33.50 15.35 -14.85
C SER A 913 -32.69 15.21 -16.13
N VAL A 914 -31.49 15.77 -16.15
CA VAL A 914 -30.56 15.73 -17.27
C VAL A 914 -29.25 15.03 -16.89
N PHE A 915 -28.64 14.33 -17.85
CA PHE A 915 -27.31 13.75 -17.74
C PHE A 915 -26.41 14.39 -18.80
N PRO A 916 -25.68 15.47 -18.46
CA PRO A 916 -24.76 16.11 -19.39
C PRO A 916 -23.50 15.25 -19.56
N LEU A 917 -23.07 15.00 -20.80
CA LEU A 917 -21.83 14.34 -21.16
C LEU A 917 -21.13 15.15 -22.25
N ILE A 918 -19.88 15.54 -22.01
CA ILE A 918 -19.11 16.40 -22.90
C ILE A 918 -17.92 15.62 -23.46
N LEU A 919 -17.72 15.68 -24.77
CA LEU A 919 -16.61 15.00 -25.46
C LEU A 919 -15.81 15.99 -26.30
N HIS A 920 -14.52 15.73 -26.53
CA HIS A 920 -13.68 16.58 -27.38
C HIS A 920 -12.97 15.76 -28.46
N PRO A 921 -13.09 16.08 -29.77
CA PRO A 921 -12.59 15.21 -30.85
C PRO A 921 -11.10 14.86 -30.78
N GLU A 922 -10.24 15.74 -30.28
CA GLU A 922 -8.79 15.53 -30.14
C GLU A 922 -8.40 14.48 -29.09
N CYS A 923 -9.26 14.24 -28.09
CA CYS A 923 -9.11 13.17 -27.09
C CYS A 923 -10.12 12.03 -27.34
N ALA A 924 -11.42 12.30 -27.39
CA ALA A 924 -12.49 11.34 -27.70
C ALA A 924 -12.21 10.50 -28.95
N GLY A 925 -11.62 11.14 -29.97
CA GLY A 925 -11.29 10.53 -31.24
C GLY A 925 -10.14 9.51 -31.17
N ARG A 926 -9.36 9.47 -30.09
CA ARG A 926 -8.22 8.53 -29.93
C ARG A 926 -8.73 7.09 -29.89
N SER A 927 -7.97 6.16 -30.46
CA SER A 927 -8.46 4.79 -30.73
C SER A 927 -8.93 4.01 -29.50
N HIS A 928 -8.30 4.21 -28.35
CA HIS A 928 -8.68 3.56 -27.10
C HIS A 928 -9.85 4.27 -26.40
N ILE A 929 -9.97 5.60 -26.55
CA ILE A 929 -11.04 6.42 -25.97
C ILE A 929 -12.33 6.28 -26.77
N ILE A 930 -12.26 6.33 -28.12
CA ILE A 930 -13.45 6.13 -28.96
C ILE A 930 -14.09 4.75 -28.76
N GLY A 931 -13.27 3.71 -28.50
CA GLY A 931 -13.76 2.39 -28.16
C GLY A 931 -14.50 2.35 -26.80
N MET A 932 -14.01 3.13 -25.82
CA MET A 932 -14.70 3.33 -24.55
C MET A 932 -16.01 4.11 -24.74
N ILE A 933 -16.02 5.18 -25.55
CA ILE A 933 -17.22 5.97 -25.84
C ILE A 933 -18.28 5.12 -26.53
N ASP A 934 -17.90 4.34 -27.56
CA ASP A 934 -18.81 3.42 -28.24
C ASP A 934 -19.46 2.44 -27.25
N LYS A 935 -18.65 1.85 -26.36
CA LYS A 935 -19.13 0.95 -25.30
C LYS A 935 -20.04 1.67 -24.29
N PHE A 936 -19.70 2.89 -23.88
CA PHE A 936 -20.48 3.67 -22.93
C PHE A 936 -21.84 4.07 -23.53
N VAL A 937 -21.86 4.60 -24.75
CA VAL A 937 -23.10 4.92 -25.47
C VAL A 937 -23.95 3.66 -25.67
N SER A 938 -23.33 2.52 -26.01
CA SER A 938 -24.04 1.22 -26.09
C SER A 938 -24.73 0.86 -24.77
N LYS A 939 -24.08 1.10 -23.63
CA LYS A 939 -24.68 0.87 -22.30
C LYS A 939 -25.83 1.81 -22.01
N LEU A 940 -25.70 3.10 -22.35
CA LEU A 940 -26.78 4.07 -22.20
C LEU A 940 -27.99 3.72 -23.06
N LYS A 941 -27.78 3.31 -24.33
CA LYS A 941 -28.84 2.79 -25.20
C LYS A 941 -29.49 1.55 -24.61
N ALA A 942 -28.71 0.60 -24.08
CA ALA A 942 -29.27 -0.58 -23.43
C ALA A 942 -30.12 -0.21 -22.18
N LYS A 943 -29.68 0.77 -21.38
CA LYS A 943 -30.48 1.29 -20.25
C LYS A 943 -31.76 1.97 -20.73
N MET A 944 -31.69 2.73 -21.82
CA MET A 944 -32.83 3.37 -22.47
C MET A 944 -33.86 2.35 -22.96
N ASP A 945 -33.41 1.31 -23.67
CA ASP A 945 -34.27 0.25 -24.21
C ASP A 945 -34.92 -0.61 -23.11
N GLN A 946 -34.30 -0.68 -21.93
CA GLN A 946 -34.83 -1.37 -20.75
C GLN A 946 -35.81 -0.51 -19.93
N ALA A 947 -35.74 0.82 -20.05
CA ALA A 947 -36.65 1.72 -19.37
C ALA A 947 -37.99 1.81 -20.12
N PRO A 948 -39.10 2.13 -19.43
CA PRO A 948 -40.35 2.46 -20.10
C PRO A 948 -40.16 3.59 -21.12
N ILE A 949 -40.90 3.52 -22.22
CA ILE A 949 -40.78 4.45 -23.35
C ILE A 949 -40.89 5.90 -22.86
N GLY A 950 -39.87 6.71 -23.18
CA GLY A 950 -39.82 8.13 -22.84
C GLY A 950 -39.28 8.45 -21.44
N GLU A 951 -38.94 7.46 -20.61
CA GLU A 951 -38.29 7.73 -19.32
C GLU A 951 -36.79 8.02 -19.45
N ILE A 952 -36.11 7.42 -20.43
CA ILE A 952 -34.73 7.77 -20.78
C ILE A 952 -34.73 8.13 -22.25
N THR A 953 -34.11 9.25 -22.63
CA THR A 953 -33.91 9.61 -24.04
C THR A 953 -32.60 10.36 -24.23
N PHE A 954 -32.09 10.38 -25.46
CA PHE A 954 -31.07 11.32 -25.90
C PHE A 954 -31.75 12.56 -26.45
N GLU A 955 -31.31 13.75 -26.05
CA GLU A 955 -31.88 15.01 -26.52
C GLU A 955 -30.79 16.04 -26.78
N THR A 956 -31.06 16.93 -27.73
CA THR A 956 -30.25 18.13 -27.92
C THR A 956 -30.44 19.10 -26.76
N MET A 957 -29.43 19.91 -26.49
CA MET A 957 -29.51 20.96 -25.47
C MET A 957 -30.57 22.02 -25.81
N GLU A 958 -30.79 22.33 -27.09
CA GLU A 958 -31.93 23.15 -27.54
C GLU A 958 -33.28 22.57 -27.08
N TYR A 959 -33.51 21.27 -27.24
CA TYR A 959 -34.75 20.62 -26.82
C TYR A 959 -34.95 20.74 -25.30
N ILE A 960 -33.90 20.46 -24.53
CA ILE A 960 -33.90 20.55 -23.06
C ILE A 960 -34.23 21.96 -22.60
N ALA A 961 -33.57 22.97 -23.15
CA ALA A 961 -33.79 24.36 -22.76
C ALA A 961 -35.22 24.85 -23.10
N ARG A 962 -35.76 24.46 -24.25
CA ARG A 962 -37.16 24.77 -24.62
C ARG A 962 -38.14 24.09 -23.66
N GLY A 963 -37.92 22.81 -23.38
CA GLY A 963 -38.75 22.07 -22.44
C GLY A 963 -38.69 22.63 -21.02
N TRP A 964 -37.52 23.10 -20.57
CA TRP A 964 -37.35 23.72 -19.25
C TRP A 964 -38.10 25.05 -19.13
N LYS A 965 -38.06 25.92 -20.15
CA LYS A 965 -38.84 27.17 -20.18
C LYS A 965 -40.35 26.94 -20.17
N GLY A 966 -40.80 25.91 -20.88
CA GLY A 966 -42.23 25.66 -21.09
C GLY A 966 -42.92 24.77 -20.04
N ARG A 967 -42.18 23.90 -19.33
CA ARG A 967 -42.75 22.74 -18.58
C ARG A 967 -43.88 22.07 -19.37
N THR A 968 -43.68 21.93 -20.68
CA THR A 968 -44.72 21.44 -21.57
C THR A 968 -44.97 19.97 -21.31
N ASN A 969 -46.14 19.66 -20.72
CA ASN A 969 -46.81 18.36 -20.74
C ASN A 969 -47.31 17.98 -22.15
N SER A 970 -46.71 18.50 -23.22
CA SER A 970 -47.10 18.22 -24.60
C SER A 970 -46.04 17.38 -25.30
N GLU A 971 -45.93 16.13 -24.86
CA GLU A 971 -45.67 14.95 -25.69
C GLU A 971 -46.09 13.71 -24.91
#